data_AF-A0A5C3QNH2-F1
#
_entry.id   AF-A0A5C3QNH2-F1
#
_cell.length_a   1.000
_cell.length_b   1.000
_cell.length_c   1.000
_cell.angle_alpha   90.00
_cell.angle_beta   90.00
_cell.angle_gamma   90.00
#
_symmetry.space_group_name_H-M   'P 1'
#
loop_
_entity.id
_entity.type
_entity.pdbx_description
1 polymer ?
#
loop_
_entity_poly.entity_id
_entity_poly.type
_entity_poly.pdbx_seq_one_letter_code
_entity_poly.pdbx_strand_id
1 'polypeptide(L)'
;MYPWKEKRTFTTAGLSLRSDVTLGKRTIYKKRKLSVAGEAEECMQSLGSGTKDSTTRITPPHIISSGSVSTSAAGLPLASAPPKNTDLAVTSPVLVPQKECLPEGMMPDIWAQSRQELCESFKWFRSYHGGVYHTQGHVKGYLLGGFSANRDIFENDGKLIISHGGGKAQSLRFTKQGLWTEKASDQQEGDSSVSSLLNNWKEERPLALIIDNNYALFPWLLKGHCSDKVAEIGYAVLGVYIISHAWAERQLEGDELVVRWKFAFRWLEGQPEPWWLRGAPVPPKPPQRPVIIKSTTRTGKIVSKMKTLTKKDMECVPDSHSQWNCKTCGKRSPQLYVQGWTCLQPTCPDFWHLFLDSMPGQKDYDIAFVKSPTLSKIELQVESIIPSPPPTEGEITTNIFAKGWHCGGTDGCGRLSCRWKWEHWECAHCGRVIEVKGVPRLPKEVDVMVDKDYYILDSSELRPSPAFRVDYPGGTSLCQAFTLKHGGVIIQIRNKSFRAVSEPDKIFRLYQEQAANGILPFRRYPLRSHKLKGPMLTNYFSQNCGQPYQYVGGTDNTLSWEQAPSAVKDARHFLQQRVSAALNIASRPEDHKSVDFNEVLSAAYMQEQKMAFHSDAEDGLGPLVAGLSLGAPAEMHFRVHGSIKQEGEGDARVKKSRATFIKFVLRHGDILLMSGTEVQRCYEHAVVPKNFRIAATARFIKPSHYIKSKSSTPVVSLK
;
A
#
# COMPACT_ATOMS: atom_id res chain seq x y z
N MET A 1 -60.25 -5.67 8.81
CA MET A 1 -61.42 -6.48 9.21
C MET A 1 -61.15 -7.92 8.82
N TYR A 2 -61.12 -8.82 9.82
CA TYR A 2 -61.26 -10.28 9.68
C TYR A 2 -62.61 -10.64 8.98
N PRO A 3 -62.93 -11.89 8.54
CA PRO A 3 -62.46 -13.16 9.12
C PRO A 3 -62.31 -14.41 8.20
N TRP A 4 -61.55 -15.41 8.71
CA TRP A 4 -61.86 -16.86 8.87
C TRP A 4 -62.14 -17.78 7.65
N LYS A 5 -61.93 -19.11 7.68
CA LYS A 5 -61.08 -20.11 8.40
C LYS A 5 -61.58 -21.51 7.95
N GLU A 6 -60.78 -22.54 8.19
CA GLU A 6 -61.12 -24.00 8.23
C GLU A 6 -61.20 -24.78 6.89
N LYS A 7 -60.83 -26.07 6.77
CA LYS A 7 -60.17 -27.12 7.59
C LYS A 7 -60.04 -28.39 6.71
N ARG A 8 -59.16 -29.33 7.16
CA ARG A 8 -59.25 -30.82 7.03
C ARG A 8 -58.93 -31.46 5.67
N THR A 9 -58.36 -32.68 5.54
CA THR A 9 -57.54 -33.60 6.37
C THR A 9 -57.14 -34.77 5.45
N PHE A 10 -55.99 -35.38 5.72
CA PHE A 10 -55.48 -36.72 5.36
C PHE A 10 -56.50 -37.79 4.88
N THR A 11 -56.10 -38.65 3.92
CA THR A 11 -55.76 -40.07 4.21
C THR A 11 -55.14 -40.84 3.03
N THR A 12 -54.27 -41.75 3.46
CA THR A 12 -53.45 -42.83 2.88
C THR A 12 -54.19 -43.99 2.20
N ALA A 13 -53.51 -44.64 1.24
CA ALA A 13 -53.41 -46.11 1.06
C ALA A 13 -52.29 -46.40 0.02
N GLY A 14 -51.38 -47.37 0.14
CA GLY A 14 -51.11 -48.37 1.18
C GLY A 14 -50.02 -49.34 0.69
N LEU A 15 -49.34 -50.00 1.67
CA LEU A 15 -48.90 -51.41 1.69
C LEU A 15 -47.88 -51.88 0.63
N SER A 16 -46.82 -52.67 0.88
CA SER A 16 -46.37 -53.57 1.96
C SER A 16 -44.99 -54.13 1.46
N LEU A 17 -43.93 -54.41 2.22
CA LEU A 17 -43.69 -55.55 3.12
C LEU A 17 -42.23 -55.48 3.65
N ARG A 18 -42.06 -55.92 4.91
CA ARG A 18 -40.97 -56.70 5.58
C ARG A 18 -39.68 -57.04 4.79
N SER A 19 -38.50 -57.27 5.35
CA SER A 19 -37.90 -57.25 6.70
C SER A 19 -36.39 -57.52 6.53
N ASP A 20 -35.65 -57.35 7.62
CA ASP A 20 -34.42 -58.08 7.98
C ASP A 20 -33.07 -57.35 7.99
N VAL A 21 -32.50 -57.46 9.19
CA VAL A 21 -31.21 -57.03 9.71
C VAL A 21 -30.18 -58.11 9.41
N THR A 22 -28.97 -57.75 8.95
CA THR A 22 -27.70 -58.25 9.53
C THR A 22 -26.45 -57.61 8.91
N LEU A 23 -25.41 -57.56 9.74
CA LEU A 23 -24.05 -57.02 9.58
C LEU A 23 -23.33 -57.36 8.25
N GLY A 24 -22.59 -56.37 7.74
CA GLY A 24 -21.54 -56.56 6.73
C GLY A 24 -20.41 -55.54 6.87
N LYS A 25 -19.17 -56.02 6.99
CA LYS A 25 -17.94 -55.32 7.38
C LYS A 25 -17.43 -54.29 6.36
N ARG A 26 -16.67 -53.34 6.91
CA ARG A 26 -15.70 -52.40 6.28
C ARG A 26 -15.11 -52.84 4.93
N THR A 27 -15.07 -51.90 3.98
CA THR A 27 -13.90 -51.73 3.10
C THR A 27 -13.66 -50.25 2.83
N ILE A 28 -12.39 -49.88 2.96
CA ILE A 28 -11.83 -48.53 2.96
C ILE A 28 -11.65 -48.06 1.51
N TYR A 29 -12.14 -46.87 1.16
CA TYR A 29 -11.65 -46.09 0.02
C TYR A 29 -11.21 -44.70 0.49
N LYS A 30 -9.89 -44.50 0.50
CA LYS A 30 -9.23 -43.20 0.69
C LYS A 30 -9.57 -42.28 -0.50
N LYS A 31 -10.34 -41.21 -0.28
CA LYS A 31 -10.35 -40.03 -1.15
C LYS A 31 -9.46 -38.95 -0.53
N ARG A 32 -8.34 -38.67 -1.22
CA ARG A 32 -7.43 -37.55 -0.93
C ARG A 32 -8.19 -36.23 -1.13
N LYS A 33 -8.31 -35.43 -0.07
CA LYS A 33 -8.62 -33.99 -0.15
C LYS A 33 -7.34 -33.26 -0.55
N LEU A 34 -7.36 -32.58 -1.71
CA LEU A 34 -6.44 -31.48 -1.98
C LEU A 34 -6.99 -30.24 -1.27
N SER A 35 -6.25 -29.78 -0.26
CA SER A 35 -6.44 -28.48 0.38
C SER A 35 -5.68 -27.42 -0.40
N VAL A 36 -6.41 -26.43 -0.92
CA VAL A 36 -5.85 -25.17 -1.42
C VAL A 36 -5.63 -24.28 -0.20
N ALA A 37 -4.39 -24.19 0.27
CA ALA A 37 -3.94 -23.21 1.25
C ALA A 37 -3.36 -22.02 0.48
N GLY A 38 -3.95 -20.84 0.66
CA GLY A 38 -3.42 -19.58 0.14
C GLY A 38 -2.29 -19.08 1.03
N GLU A 39 -1.11 -18.96 0.45
CA GLU A 39 0.10 -18.39 1.05
C GLU A 39 0.11 -16.87 0.86
N ALA A 40 0.16 -16.13 1.98
CA ALA A 40 0.43 -14.69 2.01
C ALA A 40 1.07 -14.30 3.36
N GLU A 41 2.30 -14.76 3.59
CA GLU A 41 3.30 -14.36 4.60
C GLU A 41 4.60 -14.99 4.07
N GLU A 42 5.67 -14.30 3.67
CA GLU A 42 6.65 -13.59 4.49
C GLU A 42 7.59 -12.79 3.57
N CYS A 43 8.02 -11.60 3.99
CA CYS A 43 9.30 -11.04 3.56
C CYS A 43 9.81 -10.11 4.66
N MET A 44 10.50 -10.67 5.66
CA MET A 44 11.37 -9.94 6.60
C MET A 44 12.17 -10.94 7.45
N GLN A 45 13.36 -11.34 6.99
CA GLN A 45 14.59 -11.61 7.77
C GLN A 45 15.54 -12.52 6.99
N SER A 46 16.68 -11.99 6.57
CA SER A 46 17.85 -12.79 6.17
C SER A 46 19.11 -12.19 6.80
N LEU A 47 19.63 -12.82 7.84
CA LEU A 47 21.02 -12.67 8.26
C LEU A 47 21.58 -14.07 8.48
N GLY A 48 22.62 -14.38 7.73
CA GLY A 48 23.24 -15.69 7.64
C GLY A 48 24.06 -16.05 8.88
N SER A 49 24.09 -17.35 9.12
CA SER A 49 25.01 -18.07 9.99
C SER A 49 26.43 -18.09 9.39
N GLY A 50 27.43 -17.75 10.20
CA GLY A 50 28.86 -17.91 9.92
C GLY A 50 29.60 -18.15 11.23
N THR A 51 30.58 -19.04 11.18
CA THR A 51 31.16 -19.85 12.26
C THR A 51 32.13 -19.14 13.22
N LYS A 52 32.36 -19.82 14.36
CA LYS A 52 33.22 -19.46 15.50
C LYS A 52 34.71 -19.61 15.20
N ASP A 53 35.50 -18.73 15.82
CA ASP A 53 36.84 -18.87 16.46
C ASP A 53 37.51 -17.48 16.40
N SER A 54 38.21 -16.91 17.38
CA SER A 54 38.86 -17.42 18.59
C SER A 54 39.08 -16.24 19.58
N THR A 55 39.38 -16.63 20.81
CA THR A 55 39.77 -15.89 22.03
C THR A 55 40.75 -14.73 21.91
N THR A 56 40.53 -13.63 22.65
CA THR A 56 41.44 -13.19 23.74
C THR A 56 40.83 -12.09 24.64
N ARG A 57 41.04 -12.26 25.95
CA ARG A 57 40.68 -11.36 27.07
C ARG A 57 41.64 -10.17 27.11
N ILE A 58 41.17 -8.96 27.47
CA ILE A 58 41.80 -8.07 28.45
C ILE A 58 40.71 -7.21 29.14
N THR A 59 40.78 -7.15 30.46
CA THR A 59 39.93 -6.47 31.46
C THR A 59 40.19 -4.95 31.61
N PRO A 60 39.29 -4.19 32.26
CA PRO A 60 39.30 -2.72 32.32
C PRO A 60 39.96 -2.17 33.60
N PRO A 61 40.10 -0.84 33.72
CA PRO A 61 40.09 -0.23 35.05
C PRO A 61 39.18 1.01 35.21
N HIS A 62 38.42 0.93 36.31
CA HIS A 62 38.28 1.90 37.40
C HIS A 62 37.49 3.22 37.28
N ILE A 63 36.46 3.24 38.12
CA ILE A 63 35.69 4.34 38.72
C ILE A 63 36.57 5.13 39.71
N ILE A 64 36.54 6.47 39.69
CA ILE A 64 36.68 7.33 40.88
C ILE A 64 35.73 8.56 40.77
N SER A 65 35.25 8.96 41.95
CA SER A 65 34.14 9.83 42.31
C SER A 65 34.54 11.30 42.59
N SER A 66 33.55 12.19 42.41
CA SER A 66 33.19 13.40 43.19
C SER A 66 34.22 14.49 43.55
N GLY A 67 33.84 15.75 43.27
CA GLY A 67 34.38 16.94 43.94
C GLY A 67 33.73 18.24 43.48
N SER A 68 32.94 18.86 44.36
CA SER A 68 32.26 20.15 44.25
C SER A 68 33.19 21.37 44.32
N VAL A 69 32.79 22.52 43.75
CA VAL A 69 32.58 23.83 44.42
C VAL A 69 32.60 24.99 43.40
N SER A 70 31.76 25.97 43.73
CA SER A 70 31.28 27.21 43.11
C SER A 70 32.27 28.38 42.88
N THR A 71 31.72 29.41 42.20
CA THR A 71 32.08 30.86 42.08
C THR A 71 32.73 31.23 40.73
N SER A 72 32.43 32.34 40.04
CA SER A 72 31.50 33.47 40.21
C SER A 72 31.37 34.25 38.88
N ALA A 73 30.31 35.05 38.77
CA ALA A 73 29.89 36.01 37.73
C ALA A 73 30.94 36.70 36.83
N ALA A 74 30.60 36.92 35.55
CA ALA A 74 30.38 38.25 34.94
C ALA A 74 30.38 38.21 33.39
N GLY A 75 29.51 39.00 32.74
CA GLY A 75 29.80 39.66 31.46
C GLY A 75 29.32 39.02 30.15
N LEU A 76 28.25 39.57 29.57
CA LEU A 76 27.93 39.58 28.12
C LEU A 76 29.11 40.19 27.32
N PRO A 77 29.34 39.93 25.99
CA PRO A 77 28.32 40.01 24.93
C PRO A 77 28.49 39.08 23.68
N LEU A 78 27.49 39.21 22.81
CA LEU A 78 27.38 38.75 21.42
C LEU A 78 28.61 39.09 20.56
N ALA A 79 29.17 38.12 19.82
CA ALA A 79 30.10 38.41 18.71
C ALA A 79 30.13 37.28 17.65
N SER A 80 29.65 37.65 16.46
CA SER A 80 30.17 37.35 15.12
C SER A 80 30.66 35.94 14.74
N ALA A 81 30.01 35.39 13.72
CA ALA A 81 30.47 34.25 12.92
C ALA A 81 31.84 34.51 12.26
N PRO A 82 32.74 33.51 12.17
CA PRO A 82 33.95 33.58 11.35
C PRO A 82 33.70 33.12 9.90
N PRO A 83 34.62 33.45 8.98
CA PRO A 83 34.31 33.72 7.57
C PRO A 83 34.37 32.51 6.65
N LYS A 84 33.74 32.71 5.49
CA LYS A 84 33.82 31.89 4.27
C LYS A 84 35.28 31.72 3.85
N ASN A 85 35.69 30.49 3.58
CA ASN A 85 36.91 30.21 2.83
C ASN A 85 36.55 29.55 1.50
N THR A 86 37.08 30.14 0.44
CA THR A 86 36.86 29.87 -0.98
C THR A 86 37.75 28.74 -1.50
N ASP A 87 37.34 28.25 -2.67
CA ASP A 87 38.13 27.53 -3.69
C ASP A 87 38.48 26.05 -3.49
N LEU A 88 37.57 25.19 -4.00
CA LEU A 88 37.96 23.95 -4.70
C LEU A 88 37.11 23.77 -5.97
N ALA A 89 37.79 23.90 -7.11
CA ALA A 89 37.52 23.36 -8.44
C ALA A 89 36.06 23.25 -8.92
N VAL A 90 35.63 24.26 -9.69
CA VAL A 90 34.46 24.20 -10.58
C VAL A 90 34.72 23.15 -11.68
N THR A 91 34.15 21.96 -11.50
CA THR A 91 33.85 21.09 -12.65
C THR A 91 32.71 21.74 -13.43
N SER A 92 32.88 21.87 -14.75
CA SER A 92 31.85 22.45 -15.61
C SER A 92 30.52 21.72 -15.40
N PRO A 93 29.40 22.44 -15.16
CA PRO A 93 28.12 21.79 -14.98
C PRO A 93 27.74 21.11 -16.29
N VAL A 94 27.49 19.80 -16.21
CA VAL A 94 26.77 19.09 -17.26
C VAL A 94 25.49 19.88 -17.53
N LEU A 95 25.34 20.42 -18.73
CA LEU A 95 24.10 21.06 -19.19
C LEU A 95 23.01 19.98 -19.16
N VAL A 96 22.29 19.88 -18.05
CA VAL A 96 21.04 19.12 -17.99
C VAL A 96 20.12 19.82 -19.00
N PRO A 97 19.61 19.12 -20.03
CA PRO A 97 18.63 19.70 -20.94
C PRO A 97 17.52 20.32 -20.10
N GLN A 98 17.29 21.63 -20.24
CA GLN A 98 16.21 22.29 -19.53
C GLN A 98 14.91 21.69 -20.04
N LYS A 99 14.27 20.88 -19.19
CA LYS A 99 12.98 20.29 -19.52
C LYS A 99 11.98 21.40 -19.78
N GLU A 100 11.26 21.27 -20.89
CA GLU A 100 10.22 22.23 -21.24
C GLU A 100 8.94 21.94 -20.45
N CYS A 101 8.13 22.96 -20.29
CA CYS A 101 6.81 22.81 -19.71
C CYS A 101 5.90 22.02 -20.64
N LEU A 102 5.04 21.18 -20.08
CA LEU A 102 3.95 20.58 -20.85
C LEU A 102 3.12 21.67 -21.53
N PRO A 103 2.89 21.61 -22.85
CA PRO A 103 2.02 22.55 -23.55
C PRO A 103 0.61 22.60 -22.95
N GLU A 104 -0.04 23.77 -23.01
CA GLU A 104 -1.42 23.93 -22.54
C GLU A 104 -2.36 22.99 -23.32
N GLY A 105 -3.18 22.21 -22.61
CA GLY A 105 -4.07 21.20 -23.19
C GLY A 105 -3.44 19.81 -23.41
N MET A 106 -2.12 19.65 -23.22
CA MET A 106 -1.44 18.35 -23.31
C MET A 106 -1.48 17.61 -21.97
N MET A 107 -2.61 16.98 -21.67
CA MET A 107 -2.80 16.17 -20.45
C MET A 107 -2.63 14.67 -20.74
N PRO A 108 -2.01 13.91 -19.82
CA PRO A 108 -1.98 12.45 -19.95
C PRO A 108 -3.38 11.85 -19.86
N ASP A 109 -3.64 10.79 -20.62
CA ASP A 109 -4.92 10.07 -20.57
C ASP A 109 -5.18 9.43 -19.20
N ILE A 110 -4.09 9.00 -18.54
CA ILE A 110 -4.11 8.37 -17.22
C ILE A 110 -2.97 8.95 -16.41
N TRP A 111 -3.29 9.68 -15.35
CA TRP A 111 -2.30 10.27 -14.45
C TRP A 111 -2.76 10.28 -12.99
N ALA A 112 -1.83 10.49 -12.06
CA ALA A 112 -2.11 10.57 -10.63
C ALA A 112 -1.21 11.62 -9.97
N GLN A 113 -1.66 12.22 -8.87
CA GLN A 113 -0.83 13.07 -8.02
C GLN A 113 -0.07 12.24 -6.98
N SER A 114 -0.72 11.22 -6.41
CA SER A 114 -0.14 10.38 -5.36
C SER A 114 0.10 8.94 -5.79
N ARG A 115 1.01 8.27 -5.09
CA ARG A 115 1.29 6.84 -5.32
C ARG A 115 0.09 5.95 -5.02
N GLN A 116 -0.75 6.37 -4.07
CA GLN A 116 -1.93 5.61 -3.67
C GLN A 116 -3.01 5.64 -4.75
N GLU A 117 -3.26 6.80 -5.37
CA GLU A 117 -4.23 6.92 -6.46
C GLU A 117 -3.91 5.94 -7.59
N LEU A 118 -2.63 5.83 -7.96
CA LEU A 118 -2.13 4.85 -8.92
C LEU A 118 -2.42 3.42 -8.45
N CYS A 119 -1.97 3.04 -7.25
CA CYS A 119 -2.08 1.67 -6.75
C CYS A 119 -3.52 1.20 -6.49
N GLU A 120 -4.43 2.10 -6.13
CA GLU A 120 -5.84 1.77 -5.90
C GLU A 120 -6.59 1.63 -7.23
N SER A 121 -6.30 2.49 -8.20
CA SER A 121 -7.12 2.69 -9.40
C SER A 121 -6.58 2.02 -10.68
N PHE A 122 -5.28 1.70 -10.74
CA PHE A 122 -4.63 1.16 -11.95
C PHE A 122 -4.23 -0.31 -11.77
N LYS A 123 -4.97 -1.23 -12.41
CA LYS A 123 -4.73 -2.68 -12.26
C LYS A 123 -3.34 -3.15 -12.68
N TRP A 124 -2.70 -2.41 -13.59
CA TRP A 124 -1.37 -2.73 -14.10
C TRP A 124 -0.26 -2.33 -13.12
N PHE A 125 -0.55 -1.63 -12.02
CA PHE A 125 0.46 -1.24 -11.04
C PHE A 125 -0.09 -1.13 -9.62
N ARG A 126 0.35 -2.02 -8.71
CA ARG A 126 -0.05 -1.98 -7.30
C ARG A 126 1.14 -2.02 -6.32
N SER A 127 2.31 -1.59 -6.77
CA SER A 127 3.53 -1.54 -5.95
C SER A 127 3.68 -0.19 -5.26
N TYR A 128 3.31 -0.11 -3.98
CA TYR A 128 3.40 1.13 -3.20
C TYR A 128 4.85 1.61 -2.99
N HIS A 129 5.81 0.70 -2.86
CA HIS A 129 7.19 1.04 -2.51
C HIS A 129 8.24 0.70 -3.58
N GLY A 130 7.95 -0.21 -4.50
CA GLY A 130 8.89 -0.67 -5.53
C GLY A 130 8.60 -0.12 -6.93
N GLY A 131 9.60 -0.05 -7.79
CA GLY A 131 9.46 0.39 -9.19
C GLY A 131 8.84 -0.67 -10.12
N VAL A 132 8.86 -1.95 -9.75
CA VAL A 132 8.36 -3.05 -10.60
C VAL A 132 7.19 -3.73 -9.91
N TYR A 133 6.04 -3.79 -10.57
CA TYR A 133 4.88 -4.55 -10.10
C TYR A 133 4.71 -5.82 -10.94
N HIS A 134 4.83 -6.97 -10.30
CA HIS A 134 4.69 -8.28 -10.92
C HIS A 134 3.73 -9.18 -10.14
N THR A 135 3.09 -10.09 -10.86
CA THR A 135 2.15 -11.08 -10.33
C THR A 135 2.37 -12.38 -11.09
N GLN A 136 2.42 -13.52 -10.39
CA GLN A 136 2.60 -14.84 -11.02
C GLN A 136 3.89 -14.95 -11.87
N GLY A 137 4.94 -14.22 -11.48
CA GLY A 137 6.23 -14.25 -12.19
C GLY A 137 6.31 -13.38 -13.45
N HIS A 138 5.29 -12.55 -13.73
CA HIS A 138 5.31 -11.60 -14.85
C HIS A 138 5.05 -10.18 -14.37
N VAL A 139 5.80 -9.23 -14.93
CA VAL A 139 5.58 -7.79 -14.72
C VAL A 139 4.32 -7.34 -15.43
N LYS A 140 3.47 -6.62 -14.69
CA LYS A 140 2.32 -5.91 -15.24
C LYS A 140 2.64 -4.43 -15.46
N GLY A 141 3.38 -3.81 -14.55
CA GLY A 141 3.71 -2.40 -14.66
C GLY A 141 5.10 -2.08 -14.15
N TYR A 142 5.73 -1.13 -14.84
CA TYR A 142 7.07 -0.67 -14.54
C TYR A 142 7.08 0.84 -14.40
N LEU A 143 7.59 1.32 -13.28
CA LEU A 143 7.74 2.73 -12.97
C LEU A 143 9.17 3.19 -13.26
N LEU A 144 9.28 4.11 -14.20
CA LEU A 144 10.44 4.95 -14.45
C LEU A 144 10.40 6.14 -13.49
N GLY A 145 11.40 6.26 -12.62
CA GLY A 145 11.44 7.32 -11.60
C GLY A 145 12.82 7.94 -11.43
N GLY A 146 13.04 8.61 -10.29
CA GLY A 146 14.27 9.38 -10.02
C GLY A 146 15.57 8.59 -9.85
N PHE A 147 15.58 7.28 -10.09
CA PHE A 147 16.76 6.41 -9.92
C PHE A 147 17.16 5.76 -11.24
N SER A 148 17.53 6.56 -12.24
CA SER A 148 18.07 6.02 -13.51
C SER A 148 19.44 5.40 -13.29
N ALA A 149 19.69 4.29 -13.96
CA ALA A 149 21.01 3.68 -14.06
C ALA A 149 21.81 4.29 -15.22
N ASN A 150 23.12 4.07 -15.23
CA ASN A 150 23.99 4.52 -16.31
C ASN A 150 23.54 3.89 -17.64
N ARG A 151 23.51 4.66 -18.74
CA ARG A 151 22.96 4.24 -20.04
C ARG A 151 21.47 3.89 -20.04
N ASP A 152 20.68 4.33 -19.06
CA ASP A 152 19.23 4.40 -19.31
C ASP A 152 18.97 5.48 -20.39
N ILE A 153 18.08 5.21 -21.35
CA ILE A 153 17.79 6.14 -22.46
C ILE A 153 16.29 6.28 -22.69
N PHE A 154 15.91 7.43 -23.27
CA PHE A 154 14.58 7.71 -23.78
C PHE A 154 14.75 8.18 -25.23
N GLU A 155 14.47 7.29 -26.17
CA GLU A 155 14.76 7.48 -27.60
C GLU A 155 13.52 7.22 -28.45
N ASN A 156 13.60 7.60 -29.73
CA ASN A 156 12.50 7.47 -30.70
C ASN A 156 11.20 8.06 -30.16
N ASP A 157 11.26 9.29 -29.62
CA ASP A 157 10.12 10.01 -29.02
C ASP A 157 9.45 9.25 -27.86
N GLY A 158 10.23 8.42 -27.15
CA GLY A 158 9.74 7.59 -26.05
C GLY A 158 9.18 6.24 -26.51
N LYS A 159 9.25 5.92 -27.80
CA LYS A 159 8.87 4.60 -28.32
C LYS A 159 9.95 3.55 -28.06
N LEU A 160 11.18 3.95 -27.74
CA LEU A 160 12.21 3.08 -27.18
C LEU A 160 12.68 3.65 -25.84
N ILE A 161 12.56 2.86 -24.79
CA ILE A 161 13.09 3.19 -23.47
C ILE A 161 13.97 2.03 -23.02
N ILE A 162 15.20 2.33 -22.61
CA ILE A 162 16.07 1.34 -21.96
C ILE A 162 16.16 1.71 -20.50
N SER A 163 15.82 0.76 -19.64
CA SER A 163 15.91 0.92 -18.19
C SER A 163 16.40 -0.36 -17.53
N HIS A 164 16.89 -0.23 -16.30
CA HIS A 164 17.44 -1.34 -15.52
C HIS A 164 16.36 -2.17 -14.79
N GLY A 165 16.70 -3.35 -14.26
CA GLY A 165 15.75 -4.30 -13.66
C GLY A 165 15.13 -3.90 -12.32
N GLY A 166 15.45 -2.73 -11.78
CA GLY A 166 15.05 -2.25 -10.45
C GLY A 166 15.70 -3.03 -9.29
N GLY A 167 15.78 -2.39 -8.11
CA GLY A 167 16.41 -2.98 -6.92
C GLY A 167 17.94 -3.02 -6.98
N LYS A 168 18.58 -3.29 -5.82
CA LYS A 168 20.06 -3.34 -5.66
C LYS A 168 20.82 -2.05 -6.06
N ALA A 169 20.09 -0.94 -6.23
CA ALA A 169 20.67 0.39 -6.36
C ALA A 169 21.16 0.89 -5.00
N GLN A 170 22.08 1.87 -5.01
CA GLN A 170 22.48 2.55 -3.78
C GLN A 170 21.26 3.20 -3.13
N SER A 171 21.08 2.99 -1.82
CA SER A 171 19.91 3.53 -1.12
C SER A 171 20.26 4.07 0.25
N LEU A 172 19.56 5.12 0.67
CA LEU A 172 19.68 5.67 2.01
C LEU A 172 18.68 4.96 2.93
N ARG A 173 19.18 4.18 3.88
CA ARG A 173 18.40 3.53 4.93
C ARG A 173 18.54 4.29 6.24
N PHE A 174 17.42 4.72 6.79
CA PHE A 174 17.38 5.14 8.18
C PHE A 174 17.40 3.92 9.10
N THR A 175 18.45 3.83 9.90
CA THR A 175 18.58 2.85 10.98
C THR A 175 18.41 3.53 12.33
N LYS A 176 18.32 2.75 13.42
CA LYS A 176 18.30 3.30 14.79
C LYS A 176 19.57 4.11 15.14
N GLN A 177 20.63 3.98 14.36
CA GLN A 177 21.92 4.65 14.54
C GLN A 177 22.09 5.87 13.61
N GLY A 178 21.07 6.21 12.82
CA GLY A 178 21.10 7.33 11.87
C GLY A 178 20.92 6.89 10.42
N LEU A 179 21.19 7.84 9.51
CA LEU A 179 21.15 7.61 8.07
C LEU A 179 22.35 6.77 7.63
N TRP A 180 22.10 5.61 7.04
CA TRP A 180 23.11 4.69 6.54
C TRP A 180 22.94 4.49 5.03
N THR A 181 24.02 4.56 4.27
CA THR A 181 24.00 4.32 2.83
C THR A 181 24.24 2.84 2.55
N GLU A 182 23.24 2.14 2.05
CA GLU A 182 23.40 0.81 1.48
C GLU A 182 24.04 0.96 0.11
N LYS A 183 25.25 0.40 -0.05
CA LYS A 183 25.93 0.36 -1.34
C LYS A 183 25.11 -0.44 -2.36
N ALA A 184 25.24 -0.06 -3.62
CA ALA A 184 24.78 -0.88 -4.73
C ALA A 184 25.41 -2.27 -4.67
N SER A 185 24.69 -3.28 -5.15
CA SER A 185 25.23 -4.63 -5.34
C SER A 185 24.85 -5.17 -6.71
N ASP A 186 25.47 -6.26 -7.14
CA ASP A 186 25.13 -6.93 -8.39
C ASP A 186 23.66 -7.37 -8.42
N GLN A 187 23.02 -7.15 -9.57
CA GLN A 187 21.73 -7.73 -9.90
C GLN A 187 21.92 -9.13 -10.49
N GLN A 188 21.08 -10.08 -10.08
CA GLN A 188 21.12 -11.47 -10.53
C GLN A 188 19.85 -11.83 -11.28
N GLU A 189 19.94 -12.84 -12.16
CA GLU A 189 18.77 -13.37 -12.90
C GLU A 189 17.65 -13.82 -11.95
N GLY A 190 18.02 -14.33 -10.76
CA GLY A 190 17.07 -14.79 -9.73
C GLY A 190 16.44 -13.68 -8.89
N ASP A 191 16.86 -12.42 -9.03
CA ASP A 191 16.20 -11.31 -8.33
C ASP A 191 14.76 -11.20 -8.83
N SER A 192 13.81 -10.98 -7.92
CA SER A 192 12.37 -11.11 -8.23
C SER A 192 11.91 -10.18 -9.36
N SER A 193 12.42 -8.94 -9.41
CA SER A 193 12.12 -7.98 -10.48
C SER A 193 12.77 -8.37 -11.81
N VAL A 194 14.05 -8.77 -11.77
CA VAL A 194 14.84 -9.16 -12.95
C VAL A 194 14.26 -10.43 -13.58
N SER A 195 14.05 -11.48 -12.79
CA SER A 195 13.43 -12.75 -13.24
C SER A 195 12.07 -12.51 -13.89
N SER A 196 11.23 -11.67 -13.28
CA SER A 196 9.91 -11.36 -13.83
C SER A 196 9.99 -10.60 -15.16
N LEU A 197 10.90 -9.63 -15.29
CA LEU A 197 11.12 -8.91 -16.56
C LEU A 197 11.70 -9.83 -17.64
N LEU A 198 12.58 -10.76 -17.28
CA LEU A 198 13.10 -11.78 -18.19
C LEU A 198 11.98 -12.70 -18.69
N ASN A 199 11.01 -13.05 -17.85
CA ASN A 199 9.84 -13.82 -18.29
C ASN A 199 8.97 -13.03 -19.26
N ASN A 200 8.74 -11.72 -19.01
CA ASN A 200 8.04 -10.86 -19.97
C ASN A 200 8.73 -10.81 -21.33
N TRP A 201 10.06 -10.73 -21.35
CA TRP A 201 10.84 -10.76 -22.58
C TRP A 201 10.72 -12.11 -23.32
N LYS A 202 10.97 -13.22 -22.61
CA LYS A 202 10.94 -14.57 -23.19
C LYS A 202 9.57 -14.98 -23.74
N GLU A 203 8.50 -14.54 -23.07
CA GLU A 203 7.12 -14.85 -23.43
C GLU A 203 6.44 -13.72 -24.22
N GLU A 204 7.18 -12.69 -24.63
CA GLU A 204 6.66 -11.56 -25.40
C GLU A 204 5.44 -10.89 -24.74
N ARG A 205 5.40 -10.83 -23.41
CA ARG A 205 4.26 -10.29 -22.65
C ARG A 205 4.31 -8.77 -22.53
N PRO A 206 3.27 -8.06 -22.99
CA PRO A 206 3.16 -6.62 -22.82
C PRO A 206 3.04 -6.20 -21.35
N LEU A 207 3.48 -4.98 -21.06
CA LEU A 207 3.38 -4.34 -19.74
C LEU A 207 3.17 -2.83 -19.88
N ALA A 208 2.62 -2.20 -18.85
CA ALA A 208 2.41 -0.75 -18.82
C ALA A 208 3.66 -0.01 -18.28
N LEU A 209 4.11 1.03 -18.98
CA LEU A 209 5.13 1.94 -18.46
C LEU A 209 4.49 3.17 -17.82
N ILE A 210 5.05 3.58 -16.68
CA ILE A 210 4.60 4.71 -15.88
C ILE A 210 5.82 5.56 -15.57
N ILE A 211 5.70 6.87 -15.65
CA ILE A 211 6.74 7.81 -15.22
C ILE A 211 6.29 8.54 -13.94
N ASP A 212 7.24 8.90 -13.09
CA ASP A 212 7.04 9.92 -12.06
C ASP A 212 7.68 11.26 -12.46
N ASN A 213 7.30 12.34 -11.78
CA ASN A 213 7.85 13.67 -12.08
C ASN A 213 9.34 13.89 -11.74
N ASN A 214 10.04 12.88 -11.24
CA ASN A 214 11.48 12.88 -11.03
C ASN A 214 12.23 12.09 -12.12
N TYR A 215 11.53 11.45 -13.07
CA TYR A 215 12.18 10.70 -14.14
C TYR A 215 12.94 11.65 -15.07
N ALA A 216 14.27 11.62 -15.00
CA ALA A 216 15.14 12.62 -15.62
C ALA A 216 15.06 12.66 -17.16
N LEU A 217 14.86 11.51 -17.80
CA LEU A 217 14.96 11.37 -19.26
C LEU A 217 13.68 11.76 -20.02
N PHE A 218 12.56 11.98 -19.32
CA PHE A 218 11.35 12.46 -19.97
C PHE A 218 11.48 13.95 -20.33
N PRO A 219 11.20 14.35 -21.59
CA PRO A 219 11.51 15.70 -22.08
C PRO A 219 10.69 16.82 -21.42
N TRP A 220 9.51 16.50 -20.88
CA TRP A 220 8.60 17.51 -20.33
C TRP A 220 8.60 17.54 -18.80
N LEU A 221 8.31 18.72 -18.23
CA LEU A 221 8.05 18.90 -16.80
C LEU A 221 6.62 18.48 -16.48
N LEU A 222 6.48 17.51 -15.56
CA LEU A 222 5.19 17.08 -15.00
C LEU A 222 4.75 17.92 -13.78
N LYS A 223 5.60 18.82 -13.27
CA LYS A 223 5.27 19.66 -12.11
C LYS A 223 4.58 20.95 -12.56
N GLY A 224 3.61 21.40 -11.78
CA GLY A 224 2.86 22.66 -11.99
C GLY A 224 3.68 23.95 -11.85
N HIS A 225 5.02 23.90 -11.90
CA HIS A 225 5.87 25.11 -11.86
C HIS A 225 5.75 25.97 -13.13
N CYS A 226 5.07 25.45 -14.15
CA CYS A 226 4.95 26.05 -15.46
C CYS A 226 3.76 27.00 -15.62
N SER A 227 2.70 26.80 -14.82
CA SER A 227 1.58 27.75 -14.67
C SER A 227 0.69 27.32 -13.50
N ASP A 228 -0.02 28.26 -12.90
CA ASP A 228 -1.04 28.00 -11.86
C ASP A 228 -2.20 27.13 -12.37
N LYS A 229 -2.29 26.87 -13.68
CA LYS A 229 -3.35 26.08 -14.32
C LYS A 229 -2.97 24.61 -14.56
N VAL A 230 -1.69 24.25 -14.50
CA VAL A 230 -1.25 22.87 -14.74
C VAL A 230 -1.27 22.09 -13.43
N ALA A 231 -2.12 21.07 -13.37
CA ALA A 231 -2.19 20.18 -12.22
C ALA A 231 -0.82 19.59 -11.88
N GLU A 232 -0.52 19.41 -10.60
CA GLU A 232 0.69 18.70 -10.19
C GLU A 232 0.58 17.21 -10.55
N ILE A 233 1.15 16.83 -11.70
CA ILE A 233 1.18 15.44 -12.14
C ILE A 233 2.33 14.74 -11.39
N GLY A 234 1.96 13.88 -10.43
CA GLY A 234 2.91 13.09 -9.67
C GLY A 234 3.44 11.88 -10.47
N TYR A 235 2.54 11.28 -11.25
CA TYR A 235 2.72 10.08 -12.05
C TYR A 235 1.88 10.16 -13.34
N ALA A 236 2.40 9.65 -14.46
CA ALA A 236 1.67 9.54 -15.73
C ALA A 236 1.92 8.18 -16.38
N VAL A 237 0.88 7.57 -16.95
CA VAL A 237 1.03 6.33 -17.73
C VAL A 237 1.50 6.70 -19.14
N LEU A 238 2.58 6.08 -19.61
CA LEU A 238 3.10 6.31 -20.95
C LEU A 238 2.31 5.52 -22.00
N GLY A 239 2.03 4.25 -21.71
CA GLY A 239 1.38 3.32 -22.63
C GLY A 239 1.82 1.89 -22.39
N VAL A 240 1.54 1.03 -23.36
CA VAL A 240 1.91 -0.39 -23.35
C VAL A 240 3.19 -0.61 -24.13
N TYR A 241 4.10 -1.38 -23.56
CA TYR A 241 5.38 -1.71 -24.16
C TYR A 241 5.60 -3.23 -24.13
N ILE A 242 6.44 -3.70 -25.05
CA ILE A 242 7.01 -5.04 -25.01
C ILE A 242 8.51 -4.94 -24.76
N ILE A 243 9.08 -5.93 -24.07
CA ILE A 243 10.54 -6.00 -23.92
C ILE A 243 11.07 -6.69 -25.17
N SER A 244 11.89 -5.98 -25.94
CA SER A 244 12.50 -6.52 -27.17
C SER A 244 13.84 -7.22 -26.89
N HIS A 245 14.59 -6.71 -25.92
CA HIS A 245 15.92 -7.22 -25.56
C HIS A 245 16.10 -7.12 -24.05
N ALA A 246 16.82 -8.09 -23.48
CA ALA A 246 17.27 -8.09 -22.10
C ALA A 246 18.74 -8.55 -22.03
N TRP A 247 19.56 -7.86 -21.24
CA TRP A 247 20.97 -8.22 -21.09
C TRP A 247 21.51 -7.74 -19.75
N ALA A 248 22.64 -8.32 -19.34
CA ALA A 248 23.42 -7.80 -18.24
C ALA A 248 24.59 -6.95 -18.75
N GLU A 249 24.92 -5.91 -18.01
CA GLU A 249 26.09 -5.07 -18.27
C GLU A 249 26.75 -4.62 -16.97
N ARG A 250 28.01 -4.19 -17.07
CA ARG A 250 28.74 -3.58 -15.96
C ARG A 250 28.57 -2.06 -16.02
N GLN A 251 28.28 -1.43 -14.89
CA GLN A 251 28.29 0.02 -14.76
C GLN A 251 29.10 0.43 -13.53
N LEU A 252 29.67 1.64 -13.59
CA LEU A 252 30.25 2.28 -12.42
C LEU A 252 29.14 2.87 -11.56
N GLU A 253 29.20 2.62 -10.26
CA GLU A 253 28.36 3.23 -9.24
C GLU A 253 29.27 3.81 -8.15
N GLY A 254 29.59 5.10 -8.26
CA GLY A 254 30.76 5.66 -7.57
C GLY A 254 32.04 5.03 -8.12
N ASP A 255 32.88 4.49 -7.24
CA ASP A 255 34.16 3.86 -7.60
C ASP A 255 34.05 2.34 -7.81
N GLU A 256 32.88 1.74 -7.58
CA GLU A 256 32.67 0.29 -7.68
C GLU A 256 31.96 -0.08 -8.97
N LEU A 257 32.40 -1.19 -9.59
CA LEU A 257 31.80 -1.74 -10.79
C LEU A 257 30.74 -2.78 -10.38
N VAL A 258 29.49 -2.54 -10.79
CA VAL A 258 28.35 -3.41 -10.44
C VAL A 258 27.64 -3.91 -11.68
N VAL A 259 27.06 -5.10 -11.57
CA VAL A 259 26.23 -5.69 -12.62
C VAL A 259 24.81 -5.15 -12.55
N ARG A 260 24.28 -4.73 -13.71
CA ARG A 260 22.89 -4.33 -13.91
C ARG A 260 22.29 -5.11 -15.06
N TRP A 261 21.05 -5.53 -14.85
CA TRP A 261 20.20 -6.03 -15.92
C TRP A 261 19.48 -4.86 -16.57
N LYS A 262 19.53 -4.81 -17.90
CA LYS A 262 18.89 -3.80 -18.75
C LYS A 262 17.82 -4.46 -19.61
N PHE A 263 16.79 -3.69 -19.88
CA PHE A 263 15.63 -4.10 -20.65
C PHE A 263 15.26 -3.00 -21.64
N ALA A 264 15.15 -3.35 -22.92
CA ALA A 264 14.74 -2.44 -23.99
C ALA A 264 13.23 -2.55 -24.21
N PHE A 265 12.49 -1.63 -23.61
CA PHE A 265 11.05 -1.49 -23.75
C PHE A 265 10.74 -0.77 -25.06
N ARG A 266 9.98 -1.43 -25.94
CA ARG A 266 9.52 -0.86 -27.21
C ARG A 266 8.02 -0.67 -27.20
N TRP A 267 7.59 0.46 -27.74
CA TRP A 267 6.19 0.79 -27.94
C TRP A 267 5.48 -0.33 -28.68
N LEU A 268 4.33 -0.74 -28.16
CA LEU A 268 3.50 -1.72 -28.83
C LEU A 268 2.59 -1.02 -29.86
N GLU A 269 2.67 -1.44 -31.11
CA GLU A 269 1.84 -0.90 -32.18
C GLU A 269 0.36 -1.25 -31.96
N GLY A 270 -0.54 -0.40 -32.48
CA GLY A 270 -2.00 -0.57 -32.36
C GLY A 270 -2.67 0.16 -31.19
N GLN A 271 -1.90 0.78 -30.31
CA GLN A 271 -2.43 1.74 -29.32
C GLN A 271 -2.36 3.19 -29.84
N PRO A 272 -3.15 4.14 -29.29
CA PRO A 272 -3.14 5.54 -29.72
C PRO A 272 -1.77 6.18 -29.61
N GLU A 273 -1.45 7.17 -30.44
CA GLU A 273 -0.17 7.89 -30.36
C GLU A 273 0.14 8.40 -28.94
N PRO A 274 1.42 8.35 -28.50
CA PRO A 274 1.83 8.89 -27.21
C PRO A 274 1.24 10.27 -26.91
N TRP A 275 0.62 10.42 -25.74
CA TRP A 275 -0.11 11.63 -25.39
C TRP A 275 0.78 12.89 -25.36
N TRP A 276 2.09 12.73 -25.13
CA TRP A 276 3.07 13.81 -25.14
C TRP A 276 3.53 14.25 -26.54
N LEU A 277 3.01 13.62 -27.59
CA LEU A 277 3.23 14.01 -28.99
C LEU A 277 1.98 14.62 -29.63
N ARG A 278 0.83 14.55 -28.95
CA ARG A 278 -0.44 15.07 -29.48
C ARG A 278 -0.40 16.59 -29.56
N GLY A 279 -0.61 17.12 -30.76
CA GLY A 279 -0.69 18.57 -30.96
C GLY A 279 0.63 19.32 -30.84
N ALA A 280 1.78 18.63 -30.76
CA ALA A 280 3.07 19.29 -30.84
C ALA A 280 3.27 19.87 -32.26
N PRO A 281 3.63 21.16 -32.40
CA PRO A 281 4.34 21.59 -33.60
C PRO A 281 5.59 20.71 -33.70
N VAL A 282 5.84 20.12 -34.86
CA VAL A 282 7.05 19.30 -35.11
C VAL A 282 8.26 20.05 -34.55
N PRO A 283 8.98 19.52 -33.54
CA PRO A 283 10.12 20.23 -32.99
C PRO A 283 11.14 20.47 -34.11
N PRO A 284 11.80 21.64 -34.18
CA PRO A 284 12.83 21.89 -35.18
C PRO A 284 13.89 20.80 -35.03
N LYS A 285 14.10 20.05 -36.11
CA LYS A 285 15.10 18.98 -36.17
C LYS A 285 16.42 19.53 -35.59
N PRO A 286 17.04 18.85 -34.62
CA PRO A 286 18.37 19.24 -34.16
C PRO A 286 19.33 19.28 -35.37
N PRO A 287 20.31 20.20 -35.39
CA PRO A 287 21.14 20.44 -36.56
C PRO A 287 21.84 19.15 -36.99
N GLN A 288 21.38 18.58 -38.11
CA GLN A 288 22.01 17.45 -38.75
C GLN A 288 23.33 17.95 -39.34
N ARG A 289 24.46 17.39 -38.89
CA ARG A 289 25.71 17.53 -39.64
C ARG A 289 25.53 16.87 -41.01
N PRO A 290 25.85 17.54 -42.12
CA PRO A 290 25.66 16.95 -43.44
C PRO A 290 26.59 15.77 -43.63
N VAL A 291 26.03 14.57 -43.71
CA VAL A 291 26.74 13.38 -44.21
C VAL A 291 26.60 13.39 -45.72
N ILE A 292 27.70 13.70 -46.41
CA ILE A 292 27.80 13.62 -47.86
C ILE A 292 27.81 12.15 -48.27
N ILE A 293 26.69 11.62 -48.74
CA ILE A 293 26.60 10.29 -49.35
C ILE A 293 26.78 10.46 -50.86
N LYS A 294 27.91 10.00 -51.40
CA LYS A 294 28.11 9.85 -52.84
C LYS A 294 27.31 8.63 -53.31
N SER A 295 26.26 8.86 -54.11
CA SER A 295 25.47 7.81 -54.73
C SER A 295 26.19 7.24 -55.95
N THR A 296 26.45 5.93 -55.95
CA THR A 296 26.70 5.16 -57.17
C THR A 296 25.48 4.29 -57.45
N THR A 297 24.65 4.76 -58.38
CA THR A 297 23.52 4.03 -58.94
C THR A 297 23.99 2.89 -59.82
N ARG A 298 23.52 1.67 -59.57
CA ARG A 298 23.53 0.61 -60.58
C ARG A 298 22.17 -0.07 -60.63
N THR A 299 21.51 0.15 -61.76
CA THR A 299 20.20 -0.35 -62.19
C THR A 299 20.18 -1.87 -62.34
N GLY A 300 19.12 -2.54 -61.84
CA GLY A 300 18.88 -3.96 -62.06
C GLY A 300 17.39 -4.29 -62.00
N LYS A 301 16.87 -4.85 -63.10
CA LYS A 301 15.48 -5.17 -63.44
C LYS A 301 14.77 -6.09 -62.42
N ILE A 302 13.51 -5.80 -62.14
CA ILE A 302 12.56 -6.69 -61.44
C ILE A 302 11.89 -7.59 -62.49
N VAL A 303 12.03 -8.90 -62.33
CA VAL A 303 11.23 -9.91 -63.05
C VAL A 303 10.53 -10.80 -62.03
N SER A 304 9.25 -11.01 -62.30
CA SER A 304 8.24 -11.83 -61.64
C SER A 304 8.62 -13.28 -61.32
N LYS A 305 8.20 -13.79 -60.15
CA LYS A 305 7.38 -15.02 -60.02
C LYS A 305 7.00 -15.30 -58.56
N MET A 306 5.69 -15.40 -58.31
CA MET A 306 5.13 -15.97 -57.09
C MET A 306 5.46 -17.48 -57.04
N LYS A 307 6.02 -17.94 -55.93
CA LYS A 307 6.11 -19.36 -55.57
C LYS A 307 5.45 -19.55 -54.21
N THR A 308 4.49 -20.47 -54.18
CA THR A 308 3.81 -21.00 -53.01
C THR A 308 4.83 -21.80 -52.17
N LEU A 309 5.03 -21.42 -50.91
CA LEU A 309 5.95 -22.08 -49.98
C LEU A 309 5.19 -23.11 -49.13
N THR A 310 5.81 -24.26 -48.92
CA THR A 310 5.25 -25.43 -48.22
C THR A 310 5.82 -25.50 -46.81
N LYS A 311 5.29 -26.37 -45.96
CA LYS A 311 5.58 -26.51 -44.52
C LYS A 311 7.03 -26.90 -44.15
N LYS A 312 7.98 -26.81 -45.09
CA LYS A 312 9.42 -27.02 -44.93
C LYS A 312 10.27 -25.75 -45.16
N ASP A 313 9.64 -24.61 -45.41
CA ASP A 313 10.29 -23.29 -45.51
C ASP A 313 10.34 -22.55 -44.15
N MET A 314 10.29 -23.31 -43.06
CA MET A 314 10.27 -22.84 -41.67
C MET A 314 11.67 -22.89 -41.05
N GLU A 315 12.66 -22.42 -41.80
CA GLU A 315 14.01 -22.15 -41.29
C GLU A 315 14.35 -20.67 -41.51
N CYS A 316 14.64 -20.01 -40.39
CA CYS A 316 15.45 -18.78 -40.27
C CYS A 316 15.01 -17.57 -41.11
N VAL A 317 14.09 -16.77 -40.56
CA VAL A 317 14.08 -15.32 -40.85
C VAL A 317 15.14 -14.68 -39.94
N PRO A 318 16.17 -14.01 -40.49
CA PRO A 318 17.31 -13.55 -39.71
C PRO A 318 16.89 -12.45 -38.73
N ASP A 319 17.30 -12.60 -37.46
CA ASP A 319 17.45 -11.49 -36.54
C ASP A 319 18.23 -10.39 -37.27
N SER A 320 17.62 -9.21 -37.46
CA SER A 320 18.26 -8.11 -38.19
C SER A 320 19.40 -7.45 -37.41
N HIS A 321 19.73 -7.98 -36.23
CA HIS A 321 20.94 -7.67 -35.51
C HIS A 321 21.92 -8.81 -35.78
N SER A 322 23.08 -8.47 -36.34
CA SER A 322 24.24 -9.35 -36.31
C SER A 322 24.32 -9.96 -34.90
N GLN A 323 24.53 -11.28 -34.81
CA GLN A 323 24.74 -12.02 -33.55
C GLN A 323 26.17 -12.55 -33.52
N TRP A 324 26.79 -12.55 -32.35
CA TRP A 324 28.12 -13.10 -32.17
C TRP A 324 28.14 -14.11 -31.02
N ASN A 325 28.79 -15.24 -31.25
CA ASN A 325 29.00 -16.25 -30.23
C ASN A 325 30.28 -15.92 -29.46
N CYS A 326 30.15 -15.81 -28.14
CA CYS A 326 31.31 -15.66 -27.27
C CYS A 326 32.26 -16.84 -27.44
N LYS A 327 33.54 -16.56 -27.71
CA LYS A 327 34.56 -17.61 -27.87
C LYS A 327 34.79 -18.42 -26.58
N THR A 328 34.56 -17.82 -25.41
CA THR A 328 34.80 -18.46 -24.11
C THR A 328 33.61 -19.26 -23.60
N CYS A 329 32.39 -18.69 -23.59
CA CYS A 329 31.20 -19.39 -23.09
C CYS A 329 30.29 -19.95 -24.18
N GLY A 330 30.55 -19.70 -25.46
CA GLY A 330 29.73 -20.14 -26.59
C GLY A 330 28.37 -19.44 -26.74
N LYS A 331 27.94 -18.65 -25.74
CA LYS A 331 26.63 -17.99 -25.76
C LYS A 331 26.58 -16.84 -26.76
N ARG A 332 25.41 -16.67 -27.36
CA ARG A 332 25.12 -15.57 -28.29
C ARG A 332 24.97 -14.25 -27.54
N SER A 333 25.51 -13.19 -28.12
CA SER A 333 25.22 -11.80 -27.75
C SER A 333 24.73 -11.06 -28.99
N PRO A 334 23.85 -10.03 -28.86
CA PRO A 334 23.51 -9.08 -29.93
C PRO A 334 24.47 -7.88 -29.97
N GLN A 335 24.59 -7.20 -31.12
CA GLN A 335 25.44 -6.02 -31.29
C GLN A 335 24.77 -4.80 -30.67
N LEU A 336 25.01 -4.59 -29.38
CA LEU A 336 24.38 -3.48 -28.64
C LEU A 336 25.18 -2.19 -28.65
N TYR A 337 26.51 -2.26 -28.76
CA TYR A 337 27.40 -1.12 -28.54
C TYR A 337 28.20 -0.77 -29.78
N VAL A 338 28.43 0.53 -29.99
CA VAL A 338 29.25 1.06 -31.11
C VAL A 338 30.69 0.53 -31.06
N GLN A 339 31.23 0.34 -29.85
CA GLN A 339 32.58 -0.17 -29.61
C GLN A 339 32.76 -1.62 -30.05
N GLY A 340 31.67 -2.31 -30.40
CA GLY A 340 31.68 -3.64 -30.97
C GLY A 340 31.18 -4.73 -30.01
N TRP A 341 31.48 -5.96 -30.41
CA TRP A 341 30.99 -7.17 -29.79
C TRP A 341 31.52 -7.39 -28.37
N THR A 342 30.61 -7.70 -27.44
CA THR A 342 30.95 -7.99 -26.04
C THR A 342 30.07 -9.10 -25.50
N CYS A 343 30.62 -9.96 -24.62
CA CYS A 343 29.84 -11.02 -24.01
C CYS A 343 28.90 -10.44 -22.95
N LEU A 344 27.61 -10.77 -23.02
CA LEU A 344 26.59 -10.27 -22.09
C LEU A 344 26.20 -11.27 -20.99
N GLN A 345 26.92 -12.38 -20.88
CA GLN A 345 26.65 -13.41 -19.87
C GLN A 345 27.42 -13.13 -18.57
N PRO A 346 26.77 -12.81 -17.43
CA PRO A 346 27.47 -12.45 -16.18
C PRO A 346 28.44 -13.51 -15.66
N THR A 347 28.16 -14.78 -15.94
CA THR A 347 28.97 -15.92 -15.48
C THR A 347 30.16 -16.23 -16.39
N CYS A 348 30.33 -15.50 -17.49
CA CYS A 348 31.44 -15.70 -18.43
C CYS A 348 32.69 -14.92 -17.96
N PRO A 349 33.90 -15.50 -18.02
CA PRO A 349 35.14 -14.75 -17.78
C PRO A 349 35.28 -13.50 -18.69
N ASP A 350 34.89 -13.61 -19.96
CA ASP A 350 34.89 -12.48 -20.91
C ASP A 350 33.69 -11.54 -20.76
N PHE A 351 32.91 -11.64 -19.69
CA PHE A 351 31.71 -10.82 -19.49
C PHE A 351 32.04 -9.32 -19.53
N TRP A 352 31.41 -8.63 -20.48
CA TRP A 352 31.53 -7.19 -20.72
C TRP A 352 32.96 -6.71 -21.07
N HIS A 353 33.90 -7.63 -21.32
CA HIS A 353 35.21 -7.30 -21.89
C HIS A 353 35.05 -6.94 -23.38
N LEU A 354 35.75 -5.90 -23.82
CA LEU A 354 35.84 -5.57 -25.24
C LEU A 354 36.85 -6.49 -25.91
N PHE A 355 36.59 -6.83 -27.18
CA PHE A 355 37.56 -7.51 -28.02
C PHE A 355 38.76 -6.61 -28.39
N LEU A 356 38.69 -5.31 -28.08
CA LEU A 356 39.70 -4.29 -28.33
C LEU A 356 39.92 -3.46 -27.06
N ASP A 357 41.16 -3.43 -26.58
CA ASP A 357 41.65 -2.80 -25.34
C ASP A 357 41.19 -1.35 -25.17
N SER A 358 39.99 -1.15 -24.62
CA SER A 358 39.51 0.18 -24.24
C SER A 358 38.87 0.13 -22.85
N MET A 359 39.11 1.23 -22.12
CA MET A 359 38.79 1.39 -20.71
C MET A 359 37.32 1.05 -20.42
N PRO A 360 37.04 0.32 -19.32
CA PRO A 360 35.68 0.08 -18.86
C PRO A 360 35.08 1.38 -18.35
N GLY A 361 34.36 2.11 -19.20
CA GLY A 361 33.76 3.38 -18.77
C GLY A 361 32.62 3.89 -19.65
N GLN A 362 32.76 3.85 -20.98
CA GLN A 362 31.80 4.50 -21.86
C GLN A 362 31.53 3.65 -23.09
N LYS A 363 30.45 2.86 -23.03
CA LYS A 363 29.88 2.17 -24.19
C LYS A 363 28.59 2.89 -24.58
N ASP A 364 28.48 3.26 -25.85
CA ASP A 364 27.30 3.93 -26.39
C ASP A 364 26.49 2.91 -27.20
N TYR A 365 25.17 3.00 -27.16
CA TYR A 365 24.33 2.08 -27.93
C TYR A 365 24.51 2.29 -29.44
N ASP A 366 24.57 1.17 -30.17
CA ASP A 366 24.66 1.17 -31.62
C ASP A 366 23.40 1.81 -32.23
N ILE A 367 23.59 2.70 -33.20
CA ILE A 367 22.47 3.45 -33.80
C ILE A 367 21.51 2.53 -34.56
N ALA A 368 21.99 1.41 -35.11
CA ALA A 368 21.14 0.42 -35.77
C ALA A 368 20.29 -0.32 -34.73
N PHE A 369 20.82 -0.58 -33.54
CA PHE A 369 20.05 -1.11 -32.41
C PHE A 369 18.96 -0.13 -31.95
N VAL A 370 19.30 1.14 -31.73
CA VAL A 370 18.35 2.19 -31.30
C VAL A 370 17.25 2.39 -32.33
N LYS A 371 17.60 2.48 -33.63
CA LYS A 371 16.65 2.72 -34.73
C LYS A 371 15.91 1.48 -35.21
N SER A 372 16.25 0.29 -34.70
CA SER A 372 15.58 -0.95 -35.10
C SER A 372 14.08 -0.85 -34.84
N PRO A 373 13.21 -1.18 -35.83
CA PRO A 373 11.77 -1.13 -35.63
C PRO A 373 11.31 -2.18 -34.62
N THR A 374 10.15 -1.95 -33.98
CA THR A 374 9.49 -2.97 -33.17
C THR A 374 9.07 -4.13 -34.08
N LEU A 375 9.70 -5.30 -33.92
CA LEU A 375 9.33 -6.52 -34.62
C LEU A 375 8.07 -7.14 -33.98
N SER A 376 6.93 -6.46 -34.00
CA SER A 376 5.67 -7.10 -33.61
C SER A 376 5.00 -7.70 -34.85
N LYS A 377 5.36 -8.95 -35.19
CA LYS A 377 4.70 -9.77 -36.23
C LYS A 377 3.34 -10.33 -35.77
N ILE A 378 2.90 -9.98 -34.56
CA ILE A 378 1.72 -10.53 -33.91
C ILE A 378 0.78 -9.37 -33.58
N GLU A 379 -0.43 -9.41 -34.12
CA GLU A 379 -1.56 -8.63 -33.60
C GLU A 379 -1.89 -9.15 -32.19
N LEU A 380 -1.12 -8.71 -31.19
CA LEU A 380 -1.40 -9.03 -29.81
C LEU A 380 -2.67 -8.28 -29.41
N GLN A 381 -3.74 -9.02 -29.12
CA GLN A 381 -4.91 -8.45 -28.46
C GLN A 381 -4.52 -8.03 -27.04
N VAL A 382 -4.20 -6.75 -26.88
CA VAL A 382 -3.85 -6.20 -25.58
C VAL A 382 -5.08 -5.71 -24.85
N GLU A 383 -5.22 -6.17 -23.62
CA GLU A 383 -6.23 -5.68 -22.70
C GLU A 383 -6.08 -4.17 -22.52
N SER A 384 -7.19 -3.43 -22.58
CA SER A 384 -7.15 -1.98 -22.37
C SER A 384 -6.49 -1.61 -21.04
N ILE A 385 -5.57 -0.64 -21.11
CA ILE A 385 -4.96 -0.02 -19.94
C ILE A 385 -5.88 0.98 -19.26
N ILE A 386 -6.90 1.49 -19.95
CA ILE A 386 -7.88 2.41 -19.38
C ILE A 386 -8.67 1.66 -18.31
N PRO A 387 -8.64 2.10 -17.04
CA PRO A 387 -9.44 1.47 -16.00
C PRO A 387 -10.93 1.55 -16.31
N SER A 388 -11.64 0.44 -16.10
CA SER A 388 -13.10 0.43 -16.17
C SER A 388 -13.70 1.35 -15.09
N PRO A 389 -14.88 1.96 -15.34
CA PRO A 389 -15.59 2.71 -14.32
C PRO A 389 -15.84 1.86 -13.06
N PRO A 390 -15.85 2.47 -11.87
CA PRO A 390 -16.17 1.76 -10.64
C PRO A 390 -17.64 1.31 -10.64
N PRO A 391 -17.99 0.21 -9.94
CA PRO A 391 -19.39 -0.17 -9.77
C PRO A 391 -20.15 0.89 -8.99
N THR A 392 -21.35 1.24 -9.42
CA THR A 392 -22.17 2.29 -8.79
C THR A 392 -23.29 1.73 -7.90
N GLU A 393 -23.60 0.44 -8.04
CA GLU A 393 -24.70 -0.23 -7.35
C GLU A 393 -24.24 -1.56 -6.73
N GLY A 394 -25.03 -2.10 -5.80
CA GLY A 394 -24.79 -3.41 -5.18
C GLY A 394 -24.23 -3.35 -3.76
N GLU A 395 -23.36 -4.30 -3.42
CA GLU A 395 -22.76 -4.41 -2.08
C GLU A 395 -21.63 -3.39 -1.89
N ILE A 396 -21.99 -2.18 -1.47
CA ILE A 396 -21.06 -1.04 -1.34
C ILE A 396 -20.04 -1.16 -0.21
N THR A 397 -20.11 -2.25 0.56
CA THR A 397 -19.29 -2.51 1.74
C THR A 397 -18.07 -3.41 1.45
N THR A 398 -17.89 -3.82 0.19
CA THR A 398 -16.73 -4.60 -0.27
C THR A 398 -15.50 -3.71 -0.47
N ASN A 399 -14.31 -4.33 -0.54
CA ASN A 399 -13.05 -3.62 -0.78
C ASN A 399 -13.04 -2.86 -2.13
N ILE A 400 -13.78 -3.33 -3.14
CA ILE A 400 -13.86 -2.65 -4.45
C ILE A 400 -14.39 -1.22 -4.29
N PHE A 401 -15.34 -1.02 -3.40
CA PHE A 401 -15.91 0.30 -3.10
C PHE A 401 -14.97 1.20 -2.28
N ALA A 402 -13.90 0.66 -1.67
CA ALA A 402 -12.87 1.48 -1.05
C ALA A 402 -11.81 1.98 -2.05
N LYS A 403 -11.72 1.39 -3.24
CA LYS A 403 -10.70 1.73 -4.24
C LYS A 403 -11.00 3.04 -4.96
N GLY A 404 -9.96 3.59 -5.56
CA GLY A 404 -10.05 4.72 -6.47
C GLY A 404 -10.62 4.37 -7.84
N TRP A 405 -10.70 5.38 -8.69
CA TRP A 405 -11.31 5.33 -10.01
C TRP A 405 -10.55 6.20 -11.01
N HIS A 406 -10.79 5.99 -12.30
CA HIS A 406 -10.24 6.80 -13.38
C HIS A 406 -11.28 7.81 -13.88
N CYS A 407 -10.96 9.09 -13.81
CA CYS A 407 -11.76 10.17 -14.38
C CYS A 407 -11.57 10.25 -15.90
N GLY A 408 -11.91 9.17 -16.61
CA GLY A 408 -11.87 9.07 -18.06
C GLY A 408 -13.18 9.49 -18.74
N GLY A 409 -13.32 9.11 -20.02
CA GLY A 409 -14.44 9.48 -20.88
C GLY A 409 -14.24 10.83 -21.58
N THR A 410 -15.19 11.22 -22.43
CA THR A 410 -15.13 12.45 -23.26
C THR A 410 -14.93 13.71 -22.43
N ASP A 411 -15.56 13.76 -21.26
CA ASP A 411 -15.52 14.93 -20.40
C ASP A 411 -14.46 14.77 -19.28
N GLY A 412 -13.77 13.63 -19.20
CA GLY A 412 -12.88 13.30 -18.08
C GLY A 412 -11.52 13.98 -18.16
N CYS A 413 -10.92 14.30 -17.01
CA CYS A 413 -9.58 14.92 -16.95
C CYS A 413 -8.41 13.91 -16.96
N GLY A 414 -8.68 12.60 -17.04
CA GLY A 414 -7.67 11.53 -17.03
C GLY A 414 -7.10 11.18 -15.66
N ARG A 415 -7.45 11.91 -14.59
CA ARG A 415 -6.91 11.67 -13.24
C ARG A 415 -7.43 10.37 -12.64
N LEU A 416 -6.52 9.58 -12.07
CA LEU A 416 -6.81 8.53 -11.10
C LEU A 416 -7.05 9.19 -9.73
N SER A 417 -8.19 8.91 -9.10
CA SER A 417 -8.57 9.51 -7.82
C SER A 417 -9.00 8.45 -6.83
N CYS A 418 -8.46 8.50 -5.60
CA CYS A 418 -8.95 7.66 -4.51
C CYS A 418 -10.40 8.03 -4.18
N ARG A 419 -11.20 7.04 -3.77
CA ARG A 419 -12.46 7.35 -3.08
C ARG A 419 -12.11 7.87 -1.69
N TRP A 420 -12.58 9.04 -1.34
CA TRP A 420 -12.34 9.63 -0.02
C TRP A 420 -13.62 10.02 0.72
N LYS A 421 -14.76 10.10 0.03
CA LYS A 421 -16.10 10.28 0.59
C LYS A 421 -16.88 8.97 0.59
N TRP A 422 -17.73 8.77 1.59
CA TRP A 422 -18.60 7.59 1.66
C TRP A 422 -19.76 7.68 0.67
N GLU A 423 -20.37 8.84 0.50
CA GLU A 423 -21.56 9.03 -0.32
C GLU A 423 -21.29 8.85 -1.83
N HIS A 424 -20.11 9.23 -2.32
CA HIS A 424 -19.79 9.19 -3.75
C HIS A 424 -18.28 9.13 -4.03
N TRP A 425 -17.91 8.82 -5.27
CA TRP A 425 -16.56 9.08 -5.78
C TRP A 425 -16.49 10.51 -6.32
N GLU A 426 -15.43 11.24 -5.98
CA GLU A 426 -15.20 12.60 -6.44
C GLU A 426 -13.79 12.74 -6.99
N CYS A 427 -13.64 13.29 -8.20
CA CYS A 427 -12.34 13.55 -8.78
C CYS A 427 -11.68 14.72 -8.05
N ALA A 428 -10.52 14.49 -7.45
CA ALA A 428 -9.80 15.51 -6.69
C ALA A 428 -9.21 16.64 -7.58
N HIS A 429 -9.35 16.56 -8.91
CA HIS A 429 -8.90 17.61 -9.83
C HIS A 429 -10.06 18.41 -10.45
N CYS A 430 -11.01 17.74 -11.10
CA CYS A 430 -12.09 18.42 -11.83
C CYS A 430 -13.44 18.43 -11.08
N GLY A 431 -13.54 17.78 -9.91
CA GLY A 431 -14.77 17.73 -9.12
C GLY A 431 -15.88 16.84 -9.68
N ARG A 432 -15.65 16.09 -10.78
CA ARG A 432 -16.63 15.12 -11.27
C ARG A 432 -17.01 14.13 -10.17
N VAL A 433 -18.32 13.90 -10.04
CA VAL A 433 -18.90 12.97 -9.09
C VAL A 433 -19.45 11.73 -9.80
N ILE A 434 -19.24 10.55 -9.20
CA ILE A 434 -19.98 9.33 -9.50
C ILE A 434 -20.70 8.89 -8.23
N GLU A 435 -22.03 8.91 -8.28
CA GLU A 435 -22.90 8.54 -7.18
C GLU A 435 -22.77 7.05 -6.81
N VAL A 436 -22.89 6.75 -5.52
CA VAL A 436 -22.90 5.38 -4.99
C VAL A 436 -24.29 5.06 -4.46
N LYS A 437 -24.98 4.13 -5.11
CA LYS A 437 -26.30 3.65 -4.68
C LYS A 437 -26.15 2.32 -3.94
N GLY A 438 -25.90 2.41 -2.64
CA GLY A 438 -25.81 1.25 -1.77
C GLY A 438 -27.05 1.00 -0.95
N VAL A 439 -27.34 -0.28 -0.71
CA VAL A 439 -28.37 -0.70 0.25
C VAL A 439 -27.70 -0.93 1.62
N PRO A 440 -28.26 -0.40 2.72
CA PRO A 440 -27.77 -0.71 4.06
C PRO A 440 -27.78 -2.21 4.34
N ARG A 441 -26.69 -2.71 4.91
CA ARG A 441 -26.52 -4.10 5.31
C ARG A 441 -27.25 -4.39 6.61
N LEU A 442 -27.86 -5.58 6.68
CA LEU A 442 -28.40 -6.11 7.92
C LEU A 442 -27.30 -6.86 8.70
N PRO A 443 -27.29 -6.81 10.04
CA PRO A 443 -26.30 -7.53 10.84
C PRO A 443 -26.17 -9.01 10.51
N LYS A 444 -27.30 -9.69 10.25
CA LYS A 444 -27.34 -11.12 9.89
C LYS A 444 -26.66 -11.44 8.56
N GLU A 445 -26.55 -10.48 7.64
CA GLU A 445 -25.93 -10.69 6.32
C GLU A 445 -24.40 -10.69 6.39
N VAL A 446 -23.85 -10.09 7.44
CA VAL A 446 -22.40 -9.95 7.67
C VAL A 446 -21.93 -10.75 8.89
N ASP A 447 -22.85 -11.44 9.56
CA ASP A 447 -22.55 -12.31 10.68
C ASP A 447 -21.88 -13.60 10.21
N VAL A 448 -20.91 -14.06 10.99
CA VAL A 448 -20.14 -15.27 10.70
C VAL A 448 -20.03 -16.05 12.00
N MET A 449 -20.24 -17.36 11.95
CA MET A 449 -20.13 -18.20 13.14
C MET A 449 -18.71 -18.12 13.73
N VAL A 450 -18.65 -17.79 15.03
CA VAL A 450 -17.41 -17.79 15.82
C VAL A 450 -17.68 -18.47 17.16
N ASP A 451 -16.94 -19.55 17.44
CA ASP A 451 -17.23 -20.49 18.52
C ASP A 451 -16.91 -19.98 19.92
N LYS A 452 -15.94 -19.08 20.08
CA LYS A 452 -15.49 -18.58 21.40
C LYS A 452 -15.68 -17.08 21.53
N ASP A 453 -15.90 -16.63 22.77
CA ASP A 453 -16.03 -15.21 23.12
C ASP A 453 -14.67 -14.53 23.33
N TYR A 454 -13.65 -15.30 23.70
CA TYR A 454 -12.27 -14.86 23.85
C TYR A 454 -11.29 -16.05 23.81
N TYR A 455 -10.01 -15.74 23.62
CA TYR A 455 -8.88 -16.68 23.66
C TYR A 455 -7.78 -16.07 24.53
N ILE A 456 -7.34 -16.80 25.54
CA ILE A 456 -6.23 -16.41 26.41
C ILE A 456 -5.04 -17.31 26.09
N LEU A 457 -3.86 -16.72 25.97
CA LEU A 457 -2.63 -17.48 25.85
C LEU A 457 -2.32 -18.14 27.20
N ASP A 458 -2.13 -19.46 27.22
CA ASP A 458 -1.93 -20.21 28.47
C ASP A 458 -0.77 -19.68 29.32
N SER A 459 0.30 -19.19 28.68
CA SER A 459 1.46 -18.60 29.35
C SER A 459 1.26 -17.18 29.88
N SER A 460 0.08 -16.58 29.69
CA SER A 460 -0.20 -15.20 30.14
C SER A 460 -0.60 -15.09 31.61
N GLU A 461 -0.94 -16.21 32.26
CA GLU A 461 -1.48 -16.29 33.63
C GLU A 461 -2.77 -15.47 33.85
N LEU A 462 -3.35 -14.90 32.81
CA LEU A 462 -4.56 -14.09 32.88
C LEU A 462 -5.77 -14.98 33.18
N ARG A 463 -6.49 -14.68 34.26
CA ARG A 463 -7.73 -15.37 34.62
C ARG A 463 -8.91 -14.40 34.57
N PRO A 464 -9.97 -14.72 33.81
CA PRO A 464 -11.16 -13.89 33.80
C PRO A 464 -11.89 -13.99 35.14
N SER A 465 -12.51 -12.89 35.58
CA SER A 465 -13.47 -12.91 36.68
C SER A 465 -14.71 -13.72 36.30
N PRO A 466 -15.47 -14.24 37.29
CA PRO A 466 -16.79 -14.80 37.03
C PRO A 466 -17.66 -13.82 36.23
N ALA A 467 -18.38 -14.35 35.24
CA ALA A 467 -19.30 -13.53 34.46
C ALA A 467 -20.47 -13.06 35.34
N PHE A 468 -20.92 -11.83 35.14
CA PHE A 468 -22.02 -11.22 35.89
C PHE A 468 -23.03 -10.60 34.94
N ARG A 469 -24.28 -10.48 35.38
CA ARG A 469 -25.37 -9.86 34.61
C ARG A 469 -25.59 -8.44 35.06
N VAL A 470 -25.87 -7.56 34.11
CA VAL A 470 -26.21 -6.16 34.35
C VAL A 470 -27.56 -5.88 33.71
N ASP A 471 -28.49 -5.37 34.50
CA ASP A 471 -29.81 -4.95 34.02
C ASP A 471 -29.81 -3.45 33.73
N TYR A 472 -30.58 -3.05 32.73
CA TYR A 472 -30.79 -1.67 32.34
C TYR A 472 -32.16 -1.51 31.69
N PRO A 473 -32.65 -0.26 31.53
CA PRO A 473 -33.89 -0.02 30.80
C PRO A 473 -33.81 -0.64 29.39
N GLY A 474 -34.60 -1.68 29.15
CA GLY A 474 -34.68 -2.34 27.84
C GLY A 474 -33.95 -3.69 27.72
N GLY A 475 -33.21 -4.16 28.73
CA GLY A 475 -32.62 -5.51 28.65
C GLY A 475 -31.57 -5.84 29.72
N THR A 476 -30.88 -6.94 29.47
CA THR A 476 -29.80 -7.47 30.32
C THR A 476 -28.60 -7.79 29.45
N SER A 477 -27.40 -7.46 29.90
CA SER A 477 -26.13 -7.84 29.28
C SER A 477 -25.37 -8.82 30.16
N LEU A 478 -24.54 -9.67 29.52
CA LEU A 478 -23.62 -10.56 30.21
C LEU A 478 -22.20 -9.97 30.15
N CYS A 479 -21.68 -9.57 31.29
CA CYS A 479 -20.37 -8.95 31.44
C CYS A 479 -19.32 -9.95 31.92
N GLN A 480 -18.07 -9.74 31.54
CA GLN A 480 -16.93 -10.48 32.06
C GLN A 480 -15.71 -9.57 32.13
N ALA A 481 -15.07 -9.52 33.29
CA ALA A 481 -13.92 -8.66 33.57
C ALA A 481 -12.61 -9.45 33.49
N PHE A 482 -11.55 -8.76 33.06
CA PHE A 482 -10.21 -9.30 32.84
C PHE A 482 -9.20 -8.29 33.41
N THR A 483 -8.68 -8.57 34.61
CA THR A 483 -7.68 -7.72 35.27
C THR A 483 -6.30 -7.96 34.67
N LEU A 484 -5.64 -6.90 34.21
CA LEU A 484 -4.38 -7.02 33.49
C LEU A 484 -3.17 -6.92 34.43
N LYS A 485 -2.09 -7.66 34.11
CA LYS A 485 -0.87 -7.75 34.92
C LYS A 485 -0.20 -6.39 35.21
N HIS A 486 -0.19 -5.48 34.25
CA HIS A 486 0.44 -4.16 34.36
C HIS A 486 -0.57 -3.06 34.71
N GLY A 487 -1.73 -3.43 35.26
CA GLY A 487 -2.77 -2.52 35.70
C GLY A 487 -3.91 -2.35 34.68
N GLY A 488 -5.05 -1.93 35.21
CA GLY A 488 -6.30 -1.77 34.46
C GLY A 488 -7.11 -3.05 34.29
N VAL A 489 -8.33 -2.88 33.80
CA VAL A 489 -9.32 -3.94 33.60
C VAL A 489 -9.94 -3.80 32.22
N ILE A 490 -10.07 -4.91 31.51
CA ILE A 490 -10.90 -4.99 30.31
C ILE A 490 -12.23 -5.65 30.69
N ILE A 491 -13.36 -5.05 30.31
CA ILE A 491 -14.70 -5.62 30.53
C ILE A 491 -15.35 -5.86 29.17
N GLN A 492 -15.69 -7.12 28.88
CA GLN A 492 -16.48 -7.50 27.71
C GLN A 492 -17.96 -7.52 28.11
N ILE A 493 -18.76 -6.65 27.52
CA ILE A 493 -20.21 -6.53 27.75
C ILE A 493 -20.94 -7.10 26.54
N ARG A 494 -21.61 -8.24 26.73
CA ARG A 494 -22.28 -8.98 25.65
C ARG A 494 -23.78 -8.78 25.64
N ASN A 495 -24.33 -8.44 24.49
CA ASN A 495 -25.76 -8.17 24.30
C ASN A 495 -26.46 -9.36 23.62
N LYS A 496 -26.73 -10.43 24.38
CA LYS A 496 -27.25 -11.70 23.83
C LYS A 496 -28.79 -11.80 23.78
N SER A 497 -29.54 -10.86 24.36
CA SER A 497 -31.00 -10.90 24.36
C SER A 497 -31.61 -10.14 23.16
N PHE A 498 -32.73 -10.62 22.62
CA PHE A 498 -33.41 -9.98 21.49
C PHE A 498 -33.68 -8.48 21.72
N ARG A 499 -34.15 -8.12 22.94
CA ARG A 499 -34.39 -6.72 23.30
C ARG A 499 -33.10 -5.89 23.31
N ALA A 500 -32.00 -6.47 23.80
CA ALA A 500 -30.70 -5.80 23.84
C ALA A 500 -30.06 -5.56 22.46
N VAL A 501 -30.51 -6.28 21.41
CA VAL A 501 -29.96 -6.15 20.04
C VAL A 501 -30.73 -5.15 19.19
N SER A 502 -32.00 -4.85 19.52
CA SER A 502 -32.84 -3.92 18.74
C SER A 502 -32.28 -2.50 18.60
N GLU A 503 -31.62 -2.00 19.64
CA GLU A 503 -31.02 -0.67 19.67
C GLU A 503 -29.70 -0.62 18.84
N PRO A 504 -28.75 -1.57 18.99
CA PRO A 504 -27.64 -1.75 18.06
C PRO A 504 -28.05 -1.89 16.59
N ASP A 505 -29.12 -2.62 16.27
CA ASP A 505 -29.65 -2.76 14.91
C ASP A 505 -30.04 -1.40 14.33
N LYS A 506 -30.77 -0.59 15.13
CA LYS A 506 -31.17 0.78 14.75
C LYS A 506 -29.95 1.67 14.53
N ILE A 507 -28.98 1.66 15.46
CA ILE A 507 -27.76 2.46 15.38
C ILE A 507 -26.99 2.10 14.10
N PHE A 508 -26.80 0.81 13.83
CA PHE A 508 -26.08 0.33 12.65
C PHE A 508 -26.77 0.71 11.33
N ARG A 509 -28.10 0.64 11.27
CA ARG A 509 -28.87 1.13 10.13
C ARG A 509 -28.67 2.64 9.92
N LEU A 510 -28.83 3.44 10.97
CA LEU A 510 -28.69 4.90 10.90
C LEU A 510 -27.28 5.32 10.47
N TYR A 511 -26.23 4.66 10.95
CA TYR A 511 -24.86 4.93 10.50
C TYR A 511 -24.72 4.82 8.99
N GLN A 512 -25.30 3.77 8.39
CA GLN A 512 -25.20 3.51 6.96
C GLN A 512 -26.06 4.49 6.15
N GLU A 513 -27.30 4.73 6.58
CA GLU A 513 -28.23 5.68 5.92
C GLU A 513 -27.67 7.11 5.95
N GLN A 514 -27.16 7.55 7.12
CA GLN A 514 -26.62 8.90 7.29
C GLN A 514 -25.28 9.07 6.60
N ALA A 515 -24.47 8.01 6.47
CA ALA A 515 -23.26 8.07 5.67
C ALA A 515 -23.57 8.16 4.17
N ALA A 516 -24.57 7.39 3.71
CA ALA A 516 -24.97 7.37 2.30
C ALA A 516 -25.55 8.72 1.82
N ASN A 517 -26.27 9.46 2.69
CA ASN A 517 -26.83 10.76 2.35
C ASN A 517 -25.97 11.96 2.78
N GLY A 518 -24.75 11.72 3.28
CA GLY A 518 -23.80 12.75 3.68
C GLY A 518 -24.08 13.45 5.01
N ILE A 519 -25.15 13.11 5.74
CA ILE A 519 -25.42 13.64 7.09
C ILE A 519 -24.28 13.25 8.05
N LEU A 520 -23.80 12.01 7.97
CA LEU A 520 -22.59 11.56 8.64
C LEU A 520 -21.43 11.60 7.63
N PRO A 521 -20.53 12.59 7.70
CA PRO A 521 -19.47 12.76 6.72
C PRO A 521 -18.35 11.75 6.96
N PHE A 522 -18.59 10.48 6.62
CA PHE A 522 -17.53 9.49 6.64
C PHE A 522 -16.50 9.77 5.55
N ARG A 523 -15.24 9.93 5.99
CA ARG A 523 -14.12 10.30 5.11
C ARG A 523 -12.91 9.41 5.35
N ARG A 524 -12.14 9.18 4.29
CA ARG A 524 -10.76 8.70 4.39
C ARG A 524 -9.85 9.91 4.49
N TYR A 525 -9.19 10.06 5.62
CA TYR A 525 -8.32 11.20 5.89
C TYR A 525 -6.85 10.92 5.54
N PRO A 526 -6.07 11.93 5.12
CA PRO A 526 -4.64 11.81 4.91
C PRO A 526 -3.89 11.37 6.18
N LEU A 527 -2.98 10.42 6.04
CA LEU A 527 -2.04 10.02 7.08
C LEU A 527 -0.99 11.13 7.27
N ARG A 528 -0.70 11.47 8.53
CA ARG A 528 0.29 12.51 8.86
C ARG A 528 1.74 12.07 8.66
N SER A 529 2.01 10.76 8.67
CA SER A 529 3.36 10.22 8.54
C SER A 529 3.38 9.01 7.62
N HIS A 530 4.03 9.17 6.47
CA HIS A 530 4.34 8.11 5.52
C HIS A 530 5.55 8.51 4.67
N LYS A 531 6.18 7.53 4.02
CA LYS A 531 7.34 7.76 3.13
C LYS A 531 6.97 7.91 1.66
N LEU A 532 5.69 7.72 1.32
CA LEU A 532 5.19 7.84 -0.05
C LEU A 532 5.09 9.29 -0.48
N LYS A 533 5.13 9.51 -1.80
CA LYS A 533 4.94 10.81 -2.42
C LYS A 533 3.46 11.13 -2.61
N GLY A 534 3.10 12.38 -2.34
CA GLY A 534 1.71 12.86 -2.34
C GLY A 534 0.93 12.36 -1.13
N PRO A 535 -0.31 12.84 -0.91
CA PRO A 535 -1.11 12.42 0.23
C PRO A 535 -1.41 10.91 0.19
N MET A 536 -1.31 10.26 1.34
CA MET A 536 -1.74 8.87 1.54
C MET A 536 -2.93 8.84 2.50
N LEU A 537 -4.12 8.57 1.99
CA LEU A 537 -5.34 8.39 2.76
C LEU A 537 -5.31 7.09 3.56
N THR A 538 -5.95 7.13 4.73
CA THR A 538 -6.36 5.95 5.49
C THR A 538 -7.16 4.95 4.65
N ASN A 539 -7.19 3.68 5.03
CA ASN A 539 -8.00 2.68 4.33
C ASN A 539 -9.48 2.75 4.72
N TYR A 540 -9.75 2.96 6.02
CA TYR A 540 -11.10 3.00 6.58
C TYR A 540 -11.69 4.41 6.52
N PHE A 541 -13.01 4.51 6.56
CA PHE A 541 -13.69 5.79 6.69
C PHE A 541 -13.90 6.11 8.17
N SER A 542 -13.79 7.38 8.55
CA SER A 542 -13.99 7.78 9.95
C SER A 542 -14.62 9.16 10.07
N GLN A 543 -15.15 9.43 11.25
CA GLN A 543 -15.64 10.74 11.66
C GLN A 543 -15.57 10.88 13.18
N ASN A 544 -14.96 11.95 13.66
CA ASN A 544 -14.94 12.30 15.08
C ASN A 544 -16.10 13.25 15.42
N CYS A 545 -16.78 13.02 16.55
CA CYS A 545 -17.86 13.88 17.03
C CYS A 545 -17.69 14.21 18.52
N GLY A 546 -18.14 15.40 18.90
CA GLY A 546 -18.02 15.91 20.26
C GLY A 546 -16.74 16.70 20.46
N GLN A 547 -15.89 16.25 21.39
CA GLN A 547 -14.67 16.98 21.71
C GLN A 547 -13.56 16.73 20.68
N PRO A 548 -12.85 17.79 20.23
CA PRO A 548 -11.70 17.63 19.36
C PRO A 548 -10.61 16.76 20.01
N TYR A 549 -10.24 15.71 19.28
CA TYR A 549 -9.27 14.71 19.68
C TYR A 549 -8.25 14.54 18.56
N GLN A 550 -6.99 14.24 18.88
CA GLN A 550 -5.94 14.08 17.88
C GLN A 550 -6.05 12.72 17.17
N TYR A 551 -7.06 12.56 16.30
CA TYR A 551 -7.14 11.44 15.38
C TYR A 551 -6.54 11.77 14.02
N VAL A 552 -6.54 10.76 13.14
CA VAL A 552 -5.99 10.85 11.78
C VAL A 552 -6.64 11.95 10.94
N GLY A 553 -7.92 12.25 11.15
CA GLY A 553 -8.60 13.35 10.45
C GLY A 553 -8.29 14.74 10.97
N GLY A 554 -7.48 14.86 12.03
CA GLY A 554 -7.19 16.17 12.63
C GLY A 554 -8.34 16.69 13.48
N THR A 555 -8.06 17.67 14.33
CA THR A 555 -9.04 18.26 15.22
C THR A 555 -10.10 19.07 14.48
N ASP A 556 -9.73 19.72 13.39
CA ASP A 556 -10.57 20.68 12.64
C ASP A 556 -11.75 20.01 11.92
N ASN A 557 -11.67 18.70 11.69
CA ASN A 557 -12.74 17.91 11.08
C ASN A 557 -13.68 17.28 12.12
N THR A 558 -13.56 17.65 13.40
CA THR A 558 -14.46 17.17 14.46
C THR A 558 -15.79 17.90 14.39
N LEU A 559 -16.89 17.15 14.34
CA LEU A 559 -18.23 17.73 14.44
C LEU A 559 -18.58 18.01 15.91
N SER A 560 -19.16 19.17 16.20
CA SER A 560 -19.67 19.46 17.55
C SER A 560 -20.88 18.57 17.88
N TRP A 561 -21.30 18.51 19.15
CA TRP A 561 -22.47 17.72 19.53
C TRP A 561 -23.78 18.24 18.91
N GLU A 562 -23.86 19.54 18.61
CA GLU A 562 -24.99 20.13 17.91
C GLU A 562 -25.09 19.56 16.49
N GLN A 563 -23.95 19.49 15.79
CA GLN A 563 -23.83 18.98 14.42
C GLN A 563 -23.79 17.44 14.33
N ALA A 564 -23.48 16.76 15.44
CA ALA A 564 -23.28 15.31 15.44
C ALA A 564 -24.54 14.57 14.94
N PRO A 565 -24.40 13.59 14.02
CA PRO A 565 -25.52 12.81 13.50
C PRO A 565 -26.21 11.97 14.58
N SER A 566 -27.48 11.65 14.38
CA SER A 566 -28.24 10.89 15.38
C SER A 566 -27.68 9.48 15.58
N ALA A 567 -27.08 8.86 14.57
CA ALA A 567 -26.40 7.57 14.73
C ALA A 567 -25.30 7.62 15.81
N VAL A 568 -24.50 8.69 15.81
CA VAL A 568 -23.38 8.87 16.75
C VAL A 568 -23.89 9.24 18.15
N LYS A 569 -24.93 10.08 18.23
CA LYS A 569 -25.60 10.43 19.50
C LYS A 569 -26.22 9.20 20.17
N ASP A 570 -26.92 8.36 19.39
CA ASP A 570 -27.52 7.12 19.87
C ASP A 570 -26.43 6.13 20.32
N ALA A 571 -25.33 6.00 19.56
CA ALA A 571 -24.18 5.17 19.96
C ALA A 571 -23.53 5.63 21.27
N ARG A 572 -23.35 6.94 21.46
CA ARG A 572 -22.86 7.52 22.72
C ARG A 572 -23.79 7.18 23.88
N HIS A 573 -25.10 7.39 23.70
CA HIS A 573 -26.09 7.09 24.74
C HIS A 573 -26.06 5.61 25.13
N PHE A 574 -26.04 4.72 24.13
CA PHE A 574 -25.93 3.28 24.32
C PHE A 574 -24.69 2.91 25.14
N LEU A 575 -23.52 3.44 24.76
CA LEU A 575 -22.25 3.20 25.46
C LEU A 575 -22.31 3.71 26.90
N GLN A 576 -22.77 4.94 27.13
CA GLN A 576 -22.88 5.51 28.48
C GLN A 576 -23.77 4.67 29.38
N GLN A 577 -24.95 4.26 28.91
CA GLN A 577 -25.90 3.49 29.70
C GLN A 577 -25.35 2.11 30.08
N ARG A 578 -24.81 1.36 29.11
CA ARG A 578 -24.30 -0.01 29.33
C ARG A 578 -23.02 -0.03 30.16
N VAL A 579 -22.10 0.90 29.91
CA VAL A 579 -20.85 1.03 30.68
C VAL A 579 -21.14 1.43 32.12
N SER A 580 -22.05 2.38 32.35
CA SER A 580 -22.45 2.78 33.72
C SER A 580 -23.02 1.59 34.49
N ALA A 581 -23.93 0.82 33.88
CA ALA A 581 -24.51 -0.36 34.51
C ALA A 581 -23.45 -1.42 34.85
N ALA A 582 -22.46 -1.63 33.98
CA ALA A 582 -21.38 -2.58 34.21
C ALA A 582 -20.42 -2.13 35.34
N LEU A 583 -20.03 -0.86 35.37
CA LEU A 583 -19.12 -0.33 36.39
C LEU A 583 -19.75 -0.31 37.79
N ASN A 584 -21.07 -0.11 37.90
CA ASN A 584 -21.79 -0.17 39.17
C ASN A 584 -21.69 -1.54 39.88
N ILE A 585 -21.39 -2.61 39.14
CA ILE A 585 -21.21 -3.97 39.68
C ILE A 585 -19.73 -4.36 39.74
N ALA A 586 -18.96 -3.97 38.72
CA ALA A 586 -17.57 -4.43 38.55
C ALA A 586 -16.53 -3.63 39.36
N SER A 587 -16.82 -2.36 39.69
CA SER A 587 -15.85 -1.45 40.33
C SER A 587 -16.24 -1.16 41.78
N ARG A 588 -15.27 -0.68 42.57
CA ARG A 588 -15.58 -0.10 43.88
C ARG A 588 -16.35 1.22 43.66
N PRO A 589 -17.33 1.55 44.53
CA PRO A 589 -18.16 2.76 44.41
C PRO A 589 -17.37 4.08 44.27
N GLU A 590 -16.10 4.08 44.65
CA GLU A 590 -15.27 5.28 44.79
C GLU A 590 -14.39 5.57 43.56
N ASP A 591 -14.24 4.59 42.65
CA ASP A 591 -13.28 4.67 41.53
C ASP A 591 -13.81 5.43 40.31
N HIS A 592 -15.13 5.56 40.15
CA HIS A 592 -15.75 6.20 38.97
C HIS A 592 -16.96 7.07 39.35
N LYS A 593 -16.77 8.39 39.45
CA LYS A 593 -17.83 9.35 39.84
C LYS A 593 -18.95 9.56 38.81
N SER A 594 -18.74 9.22 37.53
CA SER A 594 -19.77 9.16 36.47
C SER A 594 -19.14 8.75 35.13
N VAL A 595 -19.93 8.12 34.25
CA VAL A 595 -19.54 7.85 32.85
C VAL A 595 -20.01 9.00 31.96
N ASP A 596 -19.13 9.96 31.75
CA ASP A 596 -19.39 11.13 30.91
C ASP A 596 -18.49 11.09 29.67
N PHE A 597 -18.82 10.27 28.68
CA PHE A 597 -18.11 10.34 27.41
C PHE A 597 -18.43 11.67 26.73
N ASN A 598 -17.43 12.42 26.27
CA ASN A 598 -17.62 13.69 25.58
C ASN A 598 -17.10 13.68 24.12
N GLU A 599 -16.54 12.55 23.68
CA GLU A 599 -16.07 12.29 22.31
C GLU A 599 -16.55 10.91 21.86
N VAL A 600 -16.85 10.79 20.56
CA VAL A 600 -17.03 9.50 19.88
C VAL A 600 -16.32 9.52 18.52
N LEU A 601 -15.29 8.69 18.39
CA LEU A 601 -14.68 8.37 17.09
C LEU A 601 -15.42 7.20 16.45
N SER A 602 -16.07 7.45 15.32
CA SER A 602 -16.72 6.43 14.51
C SER A 602 -15.81 6.02 13.36
N ALA A 603 -15.67 4.71 13.10
CA ALA A 603 -14.87 4.16 12.02
C ALA A 603 -15.61 3.02 11.29
N ALA A 604 -15.71 3.12 9.97
CA ALA A 604 -16.28 2.10 9.10
C ALA A 604 -15.16 1.37 8.34
N TYR A 605 -15.08 0.07 8.56
CA TYR A 605 -14.14 -0.84 7.91
C TYR A 605 -14.87 -1.62 6.83
N MET A 606 -14.47 -1.41 5.57
CA MET A 606 -14.92 -2.25 4.45
C MET A 606 -14.34 -3.65 4.59
N GLN A 607 -14.86 -4.60 3.80
CA GLN A 607 -14.34 -5.97 3.78
C GLN A 607 -12.80 -5.99 3.60
N GLU A 608 -12.12 -6.93 4.28
CA GLU A 608 -10.66 -7.12 4.30
C GLU A 608 -9.85 -6.02 5.00
N GLN A 609 -10.48 -4.92 5.42
CA GLN A 609 -9.79 -3.86 6.15
C GLN A 609 -9.59 -4.25 7.62
N LYS A 610 -8.42 -3.91 8.16
CA LYS A 610 -8.03 -4.21 9.54
C LYS A 610 -7.28 -3.04 10.16
N MET A 611 -7.26 -3.03 11.49
CA MET A 611 -6.49 -2.09 12.28
C MET A 611 -5.27 -2.80 12.86
N ALA A 612 -4.08 -2.31 12.52
CA ALA A 612 -2.84 -2.82 13.06
C ALA A 612 -2.69 -2.48 14.55
N PHE A 613 -1.72 -3.11 15.20
CA PHE A 613 -1.40 -2.83 16.61
C PHE A 613 -1.04 -1.35 16.81
N HIS A 614 -1.73 -0.71 17.73
CA HIS A 614 -1.48 0.66 18.18
C HIS A 614 -1.84 0.80 19.66
N SER A 615 -1.44 1.92 20.26
CA SER A 615 -1.77 2.29 21.64
C SER A 615 -2.68 3.52 21.60
N ASP A 616 -3.66 3.57 22.51
CA ASP A 616 -4.52 4.75 22.75
C ASP A 616 -3.86 5.76 23.70
N ALA A 617 -2.58 5.59 24.08
CA ALA A 617 -1.91 6.47 25.03
C ALA A 617 -1.72 7.88 24.46
N GLU A 618 -2.69 8.75 24.75
CA GLU A 618 -2.67 10.15 24.38
C GLU A 618 -2.83 11.05 25.61
N ASP A 619 -2.12 12.18 25.59
CA ASP A 619 -2.22 13.18 26.66
C ASP A 619 -3.66 13.68 26.78
N GLY A 620 -4.19 13.71 28.01
CA GLY A 620 -5.55 14.22 28.25
C GLY A 620 -6.68 13.21 28.00
N LEU A 621 -6.39 12.00 27.52
CA LEU A 621 -7.38 10.92 27.47
C LEU A 621 -7.76 10.46 28.89
N GLY A 622 -9.06 10.27 29.12
CA GLY A 622 -9.60 9.74 30.37
C GLY A 622 -9.30 8.24 30.56
N PRO A 623 -9.54 7.70 31.77
CA PRO A 623 -9.24 6.29 32.07
C PRO A 623 -10.19 5.29 31.41
N LEU A 624 -11.31 5.76 30.86
CA LEU A 624 -12.33 4.91 30.24
C LEU A 624 -12.32 5.08 28.71
N VAL A 625 -12.17 3.96 28.01
CA VAL A 625 -12.32 3.87 26.54
C VAL A 625 -13.29 2.73 26.25
N ALA A 626 -14.43 3.03 25.63
CA ALA A 626 -15.46 2.04 25.35
C ALA A 626 -15.74 1.95 23.85
N GLY A 627 -15.60 0.76 23.27
CA GLY A 627 -15.86 0.52 21.85
C GLY A 627 -17.13 -0.31 21.63
N LEU A 628 -18.11 0.26 20.93
CA LEU A 628 -19.29 -0.44 20.40
C LEU A 628 -18.95 -1.09 19.06
N SER A 629 -19.25 -2.38 18.92
CA SER A 629 -19.06 -3.14 17.69
C SER A 629 -20.38 -3.32 16.94
N LEU A 630 -20.46 -2.89 15.68
CA LEU A 630 -21.68 -2.97 14.85
C LEU A 630 -21.39 -3.66 13.51
N GLY A 631 -22.20 -4.65 13.16
CA GLY A 631 -22.09 -5.40 11.90
C GLY A 631 -21.36 -6.72 12.12
N ALA A 632 -20.38 -7.03 11.27
CA ALA A 632 -19.67 -8.30 11.34
C ALA A 632 -18.90 -8.49 12.66
N PRO A 633 -18.74 -9.73 13.13
CA PRO A 633 -17.82 -10.05 14.22
C PRO A 633 -16.39 -9.58 13.92
N ALA A 634 -15.69 -9.14 14.95
CA ALA A 634 -14.29 -8.78 14.88
C ALA A 634 -13.47 -9.39 16.01
N GLU A 635 -12.22 -9.70 15.72
CA GLU A 635 -11.26 -10.11 16.74
C GLU A 635 -10.45 -8.90 17.18
N MET A 636 -10.47 -8.59 18.47
CA MET A 636 -9.63 -7.55 19.09
C MET A 636 -8.50 -8.20 19.88
N HIS A 637 -7.27 -7.97 19.44
CA HIS A 637 -6.06 -8.62 19.93
C HIS A 637 -5.31 -7.66 20.84
N PHE A 638 -4.86 -8.11 22.01
CA PHE A 638 -4.04 -7.31 22.93
C PHE A 638 -2.67 -7.93 23.15
N ARG A 639 -1.65 -7.06 23.17
CA ARG A 639 -0.27 -7.42 23.53
C ARG A 639 0.34 -6.38 24.45
N VAL A 640 1.36 -6.75 25.21
CA VAL A 640 2.13 -5.80 26.02
C VAL A 640 2.88 -4.84 25.10
N HIS A 641 2.86 -3.55 25.43
CA HIS A 641 3.56 -2.52 24.67
C HIS A 641 5.07 -2.76 24.73
N GLY A 642 5.76 -2.58 23.60
CA GLY A 642 7.18 -2.90 23.48
C GLY A 642 8.11 -2.06 24.35
N SER A 643 7.62 -1.05 25.07
CA SER A 643 8.42 -0.23 26.01
C SER A 643 8.44 -0.80 27.44
N ILE A 644 7.51 -1.69 27.79
CA ILE A 644 7.41 -2.25 29.14
C ILE A 644 8.49 -3.32 29.34
N LYS A 645 9.26 -3.21 30.43
CA LYS A 645 10.24 -4.23 30.86
C LYS A 645 9.48 -5.41 31.47
N GLN A 646 9.75 -6.63 31.02
CA GLN A 646 9.19 -7.82 31.67
C GLN A 646 10.13 -8.29 32.77
N GLU A 647 9.58 -8.61 33.95
CA GLU A 647 10.37 -9.13 35.08
C GLU A 647 10.92 -10.52 34.74
N GLY A 648 12.22 -10.73 34.94
CA GLY A 648 12.94 -11.98 34.64
C GLY A 648 13.88 -11.92 33.42
N GLU A 649 13.91 -10.81 32.67
CA GLU A 649 14.87 -10.60 31.57
C GLU A 649 16.24 -10.16 32.12
N GLY A 650 17.11 -11.13 32.40
CA GLY A 650 18.55 -10.91 32.51
C GLY A 650 19.16 -10.41 31.19
N ASP A 651 20.37 -9.84 31.27
CA ASP A 651 21.07 -8.96 30.32
C ASP A 651 21.45 -9.57 28.92
N ALA A 652 20.61 -10.41 28.34
CA ALA A 652 20.77 -10.95 27.00
C ALA A 652 19.60 -10.49 26.11
N ARG A 653 19.90 -10.18 24.84
CA ARG A 653 18.97 -9.76 23.77
C ARG A 653 17.88 -10.81 23.46
N VAL A 654 17.01 -11.12 24.43
CA VAL A 654 15.81 -11.90 24.22
C VAL A 654 14.79 -11.00 23.54
N LYS A 655 14.22 -11.47 22.42
CA LYS A 655 13.22 -10.74 21.65
C LYS A 655 12.05 -10.40 22.57
N LYS A 656 11.82 -9.11 22.85
CA LYS A 656 10.60 -8.60 23.52
C LYS A 656 9.40 -9.35 22.95
N SER A 657 8.74 -10.18 23.75
CA SER A 657 7.62 -11.00 23.26
C SER A 657 6.48 -10.08 22.85
N ARG A 658 6.30 -9.88 21.54
CA ARG A 658 5.15 -9.16 20.96
C ARG A 658 3.94 -10.07 20.79
N ALA A 659 3.92 -11.20 21.52
CA ALA A 659 2.84 -12.17 21.44
C ALA A 659 1.53 -11.56 21.96
N THR A 660 0.44 -11.91 21.27
CA THR A 660 -0.90 -11.57 21.72
C THR A 660 -1.25 -12.45 22.92
N PHE A 661 -1.51 -11.85 24.08
CA PHE A 661 -1.82 -12.60 25.31
C PHE A 661 -3.33 -12.84 25.48
N ILE A 662 -4.17 -11.99 24.89
CA ILE A 662 -5.63 -12.18 24.86
C ILE A 662 -6.21 -11.68 23.54
N LYS A 663 -7.24 -12.38 23.06
CA LYS A 663 -8.08 -12.01 21.92
C LYS A 663 -9.53 -12.02 22.36
N PHE A 664 -10.28 -10.96 22.06
CA PHE A 664 -11.72 -10.88 22.28
C PHE A 664 -12.46 -11.00 20.96
N VAL A 665 -13.58 -11.71 20.94
CA VAL A 665 -14.51 -11.73 19.82
C VAL A 665 -15.64 -10.76 20.13
N LEU A 666 -15.77 -9.72 19.31
CA LEU A 666 -16.78 -8.67 19.43
C LEU A 666 -17.84 -8.85 18.35
N ARG A 667 -19.05 -9.23 18.72
CA ARG A 667 -20.19 -9.39 17.81
C ARG A 667 -20.98 -8.10 17.67
N HIS A 668 -21.97 -8.11 16.78
CA HIS A 668 -22.91 -7.01 16.66
C HIS A 668 -23.54 -6.67 18.02
N GLY A 669 -23.43 -5.40 18.42
CA GLY A 669 -23.94 -4.87 19.68
C GLY A 669 -23.01 -5.08 20.88
N ASP A 670 -21.95 -5.86 20.80
CA ASP A 670 -21.03 -6.05 21.92
C ASP A 670 -20.22 -4.77 22.20
N ILE A 671 -19.92 -4.54 23.48
CA ILE A 671 -19.05 -3.44 23.93
C ILE A 671 -17.80 -4.04 24.57
N LEU A 672 -16.62 -3.52 24.21
CA LEU A 672 -15.39 -3.71 24.97
C LEU A 672 -15.05 -2.42 25.70
N LEU A 673 -14.97 -2.49 27.02
CA LEU A 673 -14.53 -1.39 27.87
C LEU A 673 -13.09 -1.63 28.34
N MET A 674 -12.23 -0.64 28.13
CA MET A 674 -10.92 -0.53 28.75
C MET A 674 -11.03 0.47 29.91
N SER A 675 -10.77 0.01 31.13
CA SER A 675 -10.79 0.82 32.35
C SER A 675 -9.40 0.88 32.99
N GLY A 676 -8.89 2.10 33.19
CA GLY A 676 -7.58 2.39 33.73
C GLY A 676 -6.63 2.95 32.67
N THR A 677 -5.88 3.99 33.04
CA THR A 677 -4.88 4.63 32.16
C THR A 677 -3.74 3.69 31.78
N GLU A 678 -3.52 2.66 32.59
CA GLU A 678 -2.51 1.62 32.40
C GLU A 678 -2.83 0.76 31.18
N VAL A 679 -4.11 0.52 30.87
CA VAL A 679 -4.49 -0.25 29.67
C VAL A 679 -3.95 0.45 28.42
N GLN A 680 -4.11 1.77 28.36
CA GLN A 680 -3.70 2.60 27.22
C GLN A 680 -2.16 2.67 27.13
N ARG A 681 -1.47 2.86 28.26
CA ARG A 681 -0.01 3.06 28.33
C ARG A 681 0.81 1.77 28.19
N CYS A 682 0.33 0.67 28.75
CA CYS A 682 1.09 -0.56 28.88
C CYS A 682 0.76 -1.60 27.81
N TYR A 683 -0.30 -1.39 27.03
CA TYR A 683 -0.78 -2.37 26.05
C TYR A 683 -1.01 -1.75 24.66
N GLU A 684 -0.80 -2.56 23.64
CA GLU A 684 -1.18 -2.26 22.26
C GLU A 684 -2.34 -3.19 21.88
N HIS A 685 -3.23 -2.71 21.02
CA HIS A 685 -4.32 -3.51 20.50
C HIS A 685 -4.46 -3.40 18.97
N ALA A 686 -4.97 -4.46 18.36
CA ALA A 686 -5.30 -4.56 16.94
C ALA A 686 -6.72 -5.09 16.77
N VAL A 687 -7.37 -4.76 15.65
CA VAL A 687 -8.72 -5.25 15.34
C VAL A 687 -8.76 -5.86 13.95
N VAL A 688 -9.28 -7.07 13.85
CA VAL A 688 -9.45 -7.82 12.60
C VAL A 688 -10.92 -8.17 12.43
N PRO A 689 -11.70 -7.34 11.71
CA PRO A 689 -13.06 -7.65 11.30
C PRO A 689 -13.11 -8.87 10.37
N LYS A 690 -14.16 -9.69 10.49
CA LYS A 690 -14.40 -10.81 9.56
C LYS A 690 -15.06 -10.35 8.26
N ASN A 691 -15.82 -9.26 8.32
CA ASN A 691 -16.49 -8.63 7.18
C ASN A 691 -16.74 -7.14 7.51
N PHE A 692 -17.61 -6.47 6.77
CA PHE A 692 -18.01 -5.08 6.99
C PHE A 692 -18.44 -4.80 8.44
N ARG A 693 -17.82 -3.79 9.04
CA ARG A 693 -18.04 -3.42 10.43
C ARG A 693 -17.94 -1.92 10.62
N ILE A 694 -18.79 -1.39 11.50
CA ILE A 694 -18.65 -0.04 12.06
C ILE A 694 -18.29 -0.16 13.54
N ALA A 695 -17.34 0.66 13.97
CA ALA A 695 -16.99 0.83 15.37
C ALA A 695 -17.35 2.25 15.81
N ALA A 696 -17.88 2.38 17.01
CA ALA A 696 -18.01 3.67 17.69
C ALA A 696 -17.24 3.60 19.00
N THR A 697 -16.16 4.36 19.12
CA THR A 697 -15.30 4.39 20.31
C THR A 697 -15.57 5.68 21.07
N ALA A 698 -16.10 5.56 22.29
CA ALA A 698 -16.41 6.69 23.14
C ALA A 698 -15.33 6.89 24.21
N ARG A 699 -14.99 8.16 24.45
CA ARG A 699 -13.92 8.59 25.35
C ARG A 699 -14.30 9.86 26.11
N PHE A 700 -13.55 10.15 27.16
CA PHE A 700 -13.56 11.46 27.79
C PHE A 700 -12.22 12.15 27.55
N ILE A 701 -12.26 13.34 26.95
CA ILE A 701 -11.09 14.17 26.67
C ILE A 701 -11.04 15.33 27.65
N LYS A 702 -9.95 15.41 28.44
CA LYS A 702 -9.76 16.41 29.51
C LYS A 702 -9.57 17.83 28.96
N PRO A 703 -9.98 18.87 29.71
CA PRO A 703 -9.85 20.25 29.28
C PRO A 703 -8.45 20.80 29.02
N SER A 704 -7.44 20.28 29.70
CA SER A 704 -6.04 20.67 29.47
C SER A 704 -5.57 20.37 28.03
N HIS A 705 -6.26 19.48 27.31
CA HIS A 705 -5.98 19.18 25.91
C HIS A 705 -6.60 20.20 24.93
N TYR A 706 -7.52 21.06 25.38
CA TYR A 706 -8.25 21.99 24.51
C TYR A 706 -7.35 23.12 23.98
N ILE A 707 -6.35 23.55 24.75
CA ILE A 707 -5.52 24.74 24.45
C ILE A 707 -4.42 24.45 23.42
N LYS A 708 -3.88 23.22 23.37
CA LYS A 708 -2.84 22.85 22.39
C LYS A 708 -3.36 22.72 20.95
N SER A 709 -4.67 22.62 20.75
CA SER A 709 -5.29 22.49 19.43
C SER A 709 -5.48 23.81 18.66
N LYS A 710 -5.36 24.97 19.34
CA LYS A 710 -5.60 26.29 18.73
C LYS A 710 -4.33 27.04 18.29
N SER A 711 -3.14 26.46 18.41
CA SER A 711 -1.90 27.08 17.92
C SER A 711 -1.43 26.46 16.60
N SER A 712 -2.26 26.52 15.57
CA SER A 712 -1.78 26.49 14.19
C SER A 712 -1.81 27.93 13.67
N THR A 713 -0.64 28.39 13.23
CA THR A 713 -0.42 29.64 12.50
C THR A 713 -1.46 29.80 11.39
N PRO A 714 -2.00 31.02 11.14
CA PRO A 714 -2.99 31.22 10.09
C PRO A 714 -2.38 30.84 8.74
N VAL A 715 -2.92 29.78 8.13
CA VAL A 715 -2.69 29.48 6.72
C VAL A 715 -3.37 30.60 5.94
N VAL A 716 -2.56 31.39 5.24
CA VAL A 716 -3.02 32.36 4.25
C VAL A 716 -3.99 31.65 3.32
N SER A 717 -5.21 32.18 3.24
CA SER A 717 -6.23 31.75 2.28
C SER A 717 -5.67 31.88 0.87
N LEU A 718 -5.44 30.76 0.20
CA LEU A 718 -5.32 30.74 -1.25
C LEU A 718 -6.73 30.58 -1.80
N LYS A 719 -7.22 31.68 -2.39
CA LYS A 719 -8.29 31.64 -3.39
C LYS A 719 -7.80 30.91 -4.63
#